data_AF-A0A961XL23-F1
#
_entry.id   AF-A0A961XL23-F1
#
_cell.length_a   1.000
_cell.length_b   1.000
_cell.length_c   1.000
_cell.angle_alpha   90.00
_cell.angle_beta   90.00
_cell.angle_gamma   90.00
#
_symmetry.space_group_name_H-M   'P 1'
#
loop_
_entity.id
_entity.type
_entity.pdbx_description
1 polymer ?
#
loop_
_entity_poly.entity_id
_entity_poly.type
_entity_poly.pdbx_seq_one_letter_code
_entity_poly.pdbx_strand_id
1 'polypeptide(L)'
;MVTGASQAGALLVGFVWLVFCPAVLANPVLSEGDVVISERQGSRCAPIRSLEVAAKHVDLFEDRVSQLKKLISGAIAKVSFECDQLKRVRVAGLVSGVEVFSAEADIDDGWNLKFLPTPLERLTGQIGSIVKELPDVVKLRDSYAQFRKVPNIESTFQHFAFMHMAQDTVTRLLGNGGLVTIRQYAESVYAETQSVQETKAKTQPIAESISVFLPDRAQLVATELASALRQFEEEEWNAYLVTAFAEGDIYGSFFSDLRTKLANTSPNADLVHVIDQRVNEWVRDEVELYESLLESGFLSDVAEKRLLSTTLARYILPEDLAITSKTLKASASRIEVEAKQELAQLLSAAKEIVAQTGESYADLTTVVETGMSLASEFEAAGFGQEAKLVLASISDRTDSLIDAGLDVLKQELGSAQMTRENIARYREQADIFEELSAQFEGFSGYIAAIEEGITNGRERICVTQAADSVSDESYLSDRILMGEGAIEIRDLACRLFRNDHILATYKRGWLLSSPALEIDLSGEGVEKYELGWDDASEAYVGTKKLDVEASPLPEQAWIDRIDKLTILPPSGRPDAAGVTECDLLAADPQDSHRKADGVAFEQVDPDYDFERAIDACIAAIEFAPEEPRNHYQLARVLSFLGVEDEAGYYAELAMSRNYGPAFYLRAQSRMMDEGDDAFFDSIDLLKLSAEAGYQPAKALLEELIPPGVEFYREIPAPTDSDILSAVDTSVCSGIMNMSLCVRLTGVHRKDCFQMSATDFSCELTFNMRCDSAGDPLLSLFTNACPAYSDPQFRTFRKLDGGHWRSIN
;
A
#
# COMPACT_ATOMS: atom_id res chain seq x y z
N MET A 1 -21.83 3.04 -36.00
CA MET A 1 -20.70 2.11 -36.25
C MET A 1 -20.76 1.08 -35.12
N VAL A 2 -21.44 -0.06 -35.26
CA VAL A 2 -21.23 -1.22 -36.15
C VAL A 2 -19.87 -1.89 -35.93
N THR A 3 -19.96 -3.15 -35.46
CA THR A 3 -19.02 -4.29 -35.49
C THR A 3 -17.77 -4.24 -34.59
N GLY A 4 -17.32 -5.34 -33.97
CA GLY A 4 -17.80 -6.72 -34.01
C GLY A 4 -16.93 -7.61 -33.14
N ALA A 5 -17.54 -8.56 -32.42
CA ALA A 5 -16.84 -9.61 -31.69
C ALA A 5 -17.25 -10.95 -32.31
N SER A 6 -16.27 -11.61 -32.92
CA SER A 6 -16.37 -12.90 -33.59
C SER A 6 -16.34 -14.04 -32.57
N GLN A 7 -17.46 -14.76 -32.42
CA GLN A 7 -17.45 -16.10 -31.87
C GLN A 7 -16.95 -17.08 -32.95
N ALA A 8 -15.85 -17.76 -32.63
CA ALA A 8 -15.34 -18.90 -33.36
C ALA A 8 -16.25 -20.12 -33.15
N GLY A 9 -17.38 -20.14 -33.87
CA GLY A 9 -18.13 -21.37 -34.13
C GLY A 9 -17.44 -22.12 -35.26
N ALA A 10 -16.77 -23.21 -34.94
CA ALA A 10 -16.26 -24.17 -35.92
C ALA A 10 -17.45 -24.85 -36.62
N LEU A 11 -17.95 -24.20 -37.67
CA LEU A 11 -18.72 -24.82 -38.73
C LEU A 11 -17.80 -25.79 -39.47
N LEU A 12 -17.75 -27.03 -38.98
CA LEU A 12 -17.36 -28.17 -39.81
C LEU A 12 -18.38 -28.23 -40.95
N VAL A 13 -17.98 -27.67 -42.09
CA VAL A 13 -18.58 -27.94 -43.40
C VAL A 13 -18.28 -29.39 -43.73
N GLY A 14 -19.05 -30.29 -43.13
CA GLY A 14 -19.27 -31.61 -43.67
C GLY A 14 -20.09 -31.43 -44.94
N PHE A 15 -19.41 -31.36 -46.08
CA PHE A 15 -19.98 -31.63 -47.40
C PHE A 15 -20.50 -33.08 -47.38
N VAL A 16 -21.65 -33.30 -46.75
CA VAL A 16 -22.46 -34.47 -47.05
C VAL A 16 -23.05 -34.18 -48.41
N TRP A 17 -22.44 -34.75 -49.44
CA TRP A 17 -23.15 -35.06 -50.67
C TRP A 17 -24.39 -35.88 -50.28
N LEU A 18 -25.51 -35.19 -50.01
CA LEU A 18 -26.82 -35.75 -50.26
C LEU A 18 -26.88 -35.92 -51.76
N VAL A 19 -26.36 -37.07 -52.22
CA VAL A 19 -26.86 -37.71 -53.42
C VAL A 19 -28.35 -37.87 -53.14
N PHE A 20 -29.14 -36.88 -53.58
CA PHE A 20 -30.51 -37.10 -53.99
C PHE A 20 -30.41 -38.17 -55.05
N CYS A 21 -30.39 -39.43 -54.61
CA CYS A 21 -30.79 -40.54 -55.44
C CYS A 21 -32.25 -40.18 -55.74
N PRO A 22 -32.62 -39.78 -56.96
CA PRO A 22 -34.03 -39.71 -57.29
C PRO A 22 -34.55 -41.08 -56.90
N ALA A 23 -35.52 -41.12 -55.97
CA ALA A 23 -36.25 -42.34 -55.74
C ALA A 23 -36.65 -42.80 -57.14
N VAL A 24 -36.04 -43.89 -57.61
CA VAL A 24 -36.40 -44.49 -58.89
C VAL A 24 -37.87 -44.80 -58.69
N LEU A 25 -38.73 -43.94 -59.24
CA LEU A 25 -40.17 -44.04 -59.07
C LEU A 25 -40.48 -45.45 -59.52
N ALA A 26 -40.88 -46.30 -58.56
CA ALA A 26 -41.32 -47.63 -58.87
C ALA A 26 -42.43 -47.45 -59.91
N ASN A 27 -42.25 -48.04 -61.09
CA ASN A 27 -43.21 -47.84 -62.18
C ASN A 27 -44.60 -48.18 -61.63
N PRO A 28 -45.56 -47.23 -61.65
CA PRO A 28 -46.87 -47.50 -61.10
C PRO A 28 -47.50 -48.62 -61.91
N VAL A 29 -47.84 -49.71 -61.22
CA VAL A 29 -48.60 -50.83 -61.79
C VAL A 29 -49.96 -50.31 -62.22
N LEU A 30 -50.59 -49.48 -61.39
CA LEU A 30 -51.88 -48.86 -61.64
C LEU A 30 -51.96 -47.53 -60.90
N SER A 31 -52.60 -46.51 -61.48
CA SER A 31 -52.90 -45.24 -60.81
C SER A 31 -54.33 -44.80 -61.16
N GLU A 32 -55.14 -44.52 -60.14
CA GLU A 32 -56.53 -44.07 -60.29
C GLU A 32 -56.83 -42.99 -59.24
N GLY A 33 -56.98 -41.73 -59.67
CA GLY A 33 -57.19 -40.59 -58.78
C GLY A 33 -56.02 -40.39 -57.80
N ASP A 34 -56.35 -40.28 -56.51
CA ASP A 34 -55.39 -40.12 -55.41
C ASP A 34 -54.76 -41.46 -54.94
N VAL A 35 -54.91 -42.53 -55.72
CA VAL A 35 -54.41 -43.87 -55.40
C VAL A 35 -53.35 -44.29 -56.41
N VAL A 36 -52.18 -44.68 -55.92
CA VAL A 36 -51.07 -45.20 -56.71
C VAL A 36 -50.72 -46.59 -56.22
N ILE A 37 -50.81 -47.60 -57.09
CA ILE A 37 -50.34 -48.95 -56.82
C ILE A 37 -48.99 -49.12 -57.51
N SER A 38 -47.96 -49.39 -56.72
CA SER A 38 -46.60 -49.61 -57.17
C SER A 38 -46.07 -50.94 -56.64
N GLU A 39 -45.02 -51.45 -57.27
CA GLU A 39 -44.33 -52.63 -56.76
C GLU A 39 -43.14 -52.20 -55.89
N ARG A 40 -42.99 -52.84 -54.72
CA ARG A 40 -41.85 -52.56 -53.84
C ARG A 40 -40.55 -52.97 -54.53
N GLN A 41 -39.62 -52.03 -54.69
CA GLN A 41 -38.37 -52.17 -55.47
C GLN A 41 -37.62 -53.49 -55.17
N GLY A 42 -37.11 -54.13 -56.23
CA GLY A 42 -36.15 -55.24 -56.12
C GLY A 42 -36.67 -56.63 -56.51
N SER A 43 -37.91 -56.76 -56.96
CA SER A 43 -38.45 -58.05 -57.36
C SER A 43 -38.35 -58.24 -58.89
N ARG A 44 -37.55 -59.23 -59.33
CA ARG A 44 -37.75 -59.92 -60.63
C ARG A 44 -38.88 -60.94 -60.44
N CYS A 45 -39.47 -61.50 -61.51
CA CYS A 45 -40.61 -62.42 -61.39
C CYS A 45 -40.32 -63.52 -60.36
N ALA A 46 -40.91 -63.34 -59.17
CA ALA A 46 -40.72 -64.19 -58.01
C ALA A 46 -42.09 -64.77 -57.63
N PRO A 47 -42.12 -65.95 -56.97
CA PRO A 47 -43.37 -66.56 -56.55
C PRO A 47 -44.21 -65.70 -55.61
N ILE A 48 -43.59 -64.76 -54.90
CA ILE A 48 -44.26 -63.80 -54.02
C ILE A 48 -43.86 -62.38 -54.43
N ARG A 49 -44.85 -61.51 -54.65
CA ARG A 49 -44.64 -60.08 -54.93
C ARG A 49 -45.31 -59.21 -53.87
N SER A 50 -44.80 -58.00 -53.70
CA SER A 50 -45.32 -57.01 -52.74
C SER A 50 -45.78 -55.77 -53.49
N LEU A 51 -47.07 -55.47 -53.42
CA LEU A 51 -47.67 -54.25 -53.95
C LEU A 51 -47.86 -53.24 -52.82
N GLU A 52 -47.54 -51.98 -53.11
CA GLU A 52 -47.78 -50.83 -52.25
C GLU A 52 -48.89 -49.98 -52.84
N VAL A 53 -49.98 -49.82 -52.11
CA VAL A 53 -51.11 -48.96 -52.46
C VAL A 53 -50.95 -47.66 -51.67
N ALA A 54 -50.36 -46.64 -52.28
CA ALA A 54 -50.26 -45.32 -51.68
C ALA A 54 -51.58 -44.56 -51.88
N ALA A 55 -52.17 -44.05 -50.79
CA ALA A 55 -53.38 -43.24 -50.81
C ALA A 55 -53.20 -41.97 -49.96
N LYS A 56 -53.96 -40.93 -50.31
CA LYS A 56 -53.97 -39.66 -49.57
C LYS A 56 -54.68 -39.76 -48.21
N HIS A 57 -55.67 -40.64 -48.09
CA HIS A 57 -56.54 -40.78 -46.93
C HIS A 57 -56.78 -42.25 -46.60
N VAL A 58 -56.96 -42.55 -45.31
CA VAL A 58 -57.15 -43.92 -44.80
C VAL A 58 -58.52 -44.51 -45.13
N ASP A 59 -59.51 -43.66 -45.45
CA ASP A 59 -60.89 -44.04 -45.80
C ASP A 59 -60.96 -45.02 -46.99
N LEU A 60 -59.98 -44.99 -47.89
CA LEU A 60 -59.85 -45.98 -48.98
C LEU A 60 -59.80 -47.42 -48.44
N PHE A 61 -59.13 -47.62 -47.31
CA PHE A 61 -58.82 -48.93 -46.76
C PHE A 61 -59.91 -49.49 -45.84
N GLU A 62 -60.83 -48.66 -45.35
CA GLU A 62 -61.92 -49.08 -44.45
C GLU A 62 -63.31 -48.91 -45.05
N ASP A 63 -63.63 -47.72 -45.57
CA ASP A 63 -64.99 -47.40 -46.03
C ASP A 63 -65.20 -47.72 -47.52
N ARG A 64 -64.11 -47.74 -48.29
CA ARG A 64 -64.13 -47.96 -49.75
C ARG A 64 -63.50 -49.29 -50.16
N VAL A 65 -63.64 -50.32 -49.33
CA VAL A 65 -63.07 -51.67 -49.54
C VAL A 65 -63.46 -52.27 -50.90
N SER A 66 -64.68 -52.04 -51.39
CA SER A 66 -65.10 -52.51 -52.71
C SER A 66 -64.31 -51.85 -53.85
N GLN A 67 -64.03 -50.54 -53.72
CA GLN A 67 -63.17 -49.80 -54.67
C GLN A 67 -61.74 -50.33 -54.59
N LEU A 68 -61.20 -50.50 -53.39
CA LEU A 68 -59.85 -51.03 -53.16
C LEU A 68 -59.67 -52.44 -53.74
N LYS A 69 -60.62 -53.37 -53.52
CA LYS A 69 -60.60 -54.71 -54.10
C LYS A 69 -60.52 -54.66 -55.62
N LYS A 70 -61.32 -53.80 -56.26
CA LYS A 70 -61.30 -53.63 -57.72
C LYS A 70 -59.92 -53.16 -58.22
N LEU A 71 -59.34 -52.16 -57.56
CA LEU A 71 -58.02 -51.62 -57.90
C LEU A 71 -56.92 -52.66 -57.75
N ILE A 72 -56.90 -53.38 -56.62
CA ILE A 72 -55.93 -54.43 -56.33
C ILE A 72 -56.08 -55.59 -57.31
N SER A 73 -57.29 -56.08 -57.58
CA SER A 73 -57.51 -57.15 -58.57
C SER A 73 -57.04 -56.74 -59.97
N GLY A 74 -57.26 -55.48 -60.37
CA GLY A 74 -56.72 -54.95 -61.62
C GLY A 74 -55.19 -54.93 -61.65
N ALA A 75 -54.55 -54.52 -60.55
CA ALA A 75 -53.10 -54.55 -60.42
C ALA A 75 -52.54 -55.98 -60.41
N ILE A 76 -53.14 -56.90 -59.67
CA ILE A 76 -52.74 -58.32 -59.63
C ILE A 76 -52.88 -58.95 -61.02
N ALA A 77 -53.98 -58.71 -61.73
CA ALA A 77 -54.16 -59.23 -63.09
C ALA A 77 -53.09 -58.72 -64.05
N LYS A 78 -52.66 -57.46 -63.91
CA LYS A 78 -51.56 -56.89 -64.70
C LYS A 78 -50.23 -57.55 -64.35
N VAL A 79 -49.90 -57.69 -63.06
CA VAL A 79 -48.62 -58.28 -62.62
C VAL A 79 -48.56 -59.79 -62.90
N SER A 80 -49.67 -60.52 -62.81
CA SER A 80 -49.72 -61.96 -63.12
C SER A 80 -49.57 -62.23 -64.62
N PHE A 81 -49.99 -61.30 -65.48
CA PHE A 81 -49.70 -61.37 -66.91
C PHE A 81 -48.22 -61.16 -67.21
N GLU A 82 -47.56 -60.28 -66.45
CA GLU A 82 -46.12 -59.98 -66.60
C GLU A 82 -45.22 -61.04 -65.95
N CYS A 83 -45.74 -61.84 -65.01
CA CYS A 83 -44.99 -62.86 -64.26
C CYS A 83 -45.78 -64.17 -64.09
N ASP A 84 -45.49 -65.15 -64.95
CA ASP A 84 -46.08 -66.50 -64.95
C ASP A 84 -45.77 -67.32 -63.68
N GLN A 85 -44.67 -67.02 -62.99
CA GLN A 85 -44.29 -67.69 -61.73
C GLN A 85 -44.99 -67.14 -60.48
N LEU A 86 -45.83 -66.10 -60.61
CA LEU A 86 -46.48 -65.46 -59.47
C LEU A 86 -47.51 -66.40 -58.82
N LYS A 87 -47.29 -66.73 -57.55
CA LYS A 87 -48.21 -67.54 -56.74
C LYS A 87 -48.97 -66.72 -55.70
N ARG A 88 -48.32 -65.69 -55.15
CA ARG A 88 -48.88 -64.87 -54.08
C ARG A 88 -48.53 -63.40 -54.24
N VAL A 89 -49.46 -62.54 -53.87
CA VAL A 89 -49.26 -61.10 -53.76
C VAL A 89 -49.57 -60.66 -52.34
N ARG A 90 -48.63 -59.93 -51.72
CA ARG A 90 -48.85 -59.17 -50.50
C ARG A 90 -49.15 -57.73 -50.88
N VAL A 91 -50.14 -57.13 -50.23
CA VAL A 91 -50.54 -55.75 -50.46
C VAL A 91 -50.37 -54.97 -49.18
N ALA A 92 -49.61 -53.89 -49.23
CA ALA A 92 -49.44 -52.92 -48.15
C ALA A 92 -50.12 -51.61 -48.57
N GLY A 93 -51.09 -51.15 -47.79
CA GLY A 93 -51.70 -49.83 -47.99
C GLY A 93 -50.94 -48.78 -47.20
N LEU A 94 -50.44 -47.75 -47.88
CA LEU A 94 -49.63 -46.69 -47.32
C LEU A 94 -50.40 -45.36 -47.33
N VAL A 95 -50.42 -44.65 -46.21
CA VAL A 95 -50.88 -43.26 -46.13
C VAL A 95 -49.75 -42.43 -45.53
N SER A 96 -49.30 -41.39 -46.25
CA SER A 96 -48.13 -40.59 -45.85
C SER A 96 -46.87 -41.42 -45.55
N GLY A 97 -46.70 -42.54 -46.26
CA GLY A 97 -45.58 -43.47 -46.07
C GLY A 97 -45.71 -44.44 -44.89
N VAL A 98 -46.81 -44.41 -44.14
CA VAL A 98 -47.09 -45.33 -43.03
C VAL A 98 -48.03 -46.44 -43.50
N GLU A 99 -47.71 -47.69 -43.21
CA GLU A 99 -48.57 -48.83 -43.50
C GLU A 99 -49.82 -48.80 -42.60
N VAL A 100 -51.00 -48.74 -43.19
CA VAL A 100 -52.30 -48.69 -42.48
C VAL A 100 -53.22 -49.86 -42.85
N PHE A 101 -52.78 -50.70 -43.78
CA PHE A 101 -53.57 -51.79 -44.32
C PHE A 101 -52.64 -52.90 -44.82
N SER A 102 -53.01 -54.15 -44.58
CA SER A 102 -52.27 -55.30 -45.08
C SER A 102 -53.26 -56.34 -45.63
N ALA A 103 -52.94 -56.92 -46.78
CA ALA A 103 -53.70 -58.04 -47.33
C ALA A 103 -52.80 -58.99 -48.11
N GLU A 104 -53.32 -60.19 -48.40
CA GLU A 104 -52.68 -61.13 -49.30
C GLU A 104 -53.69 -61.76 -50.25
N ALA A 105 -53.23 -62.16 -51.43
CA ALA A 105 -54.00 -62.90 -52.40
C ALA A 105 -53.11 -63.98 -53.02
N ASP A 106 -53.66 -65.18 -53.24
CA ASP A 106 -52.93 -66.33 -53.77
C ASP A 106 -53.67 -66.91 -54.98
N ILE A 107 -52.93 -67.45 -55.94
CA ILE A 107 -53.46 -68.04 -57.17
C ILE A 107 -54.36 -69.25 -56.86
N ASP A 108 -54.01 -70.03 -55.83
CA ASP A 108 -54.76 -71.23 -55.44
C ASP A 108 -56.14 -70.87 -54.87
N ASP A 109 -56.28 -69.66 -54.33
CA ASP A 109 -57.53 -69.09 -53.84
C ASP A 109 -58.23 -68.21 -54.90
N GLY A 110 -57.83 -68.31 -56.18
CA GLY A 110 -58.41 -67.52 -57.27
C GLY A 110 -58.15 -66.01 -57.14
N TRP A 111 -57.03 -65.61 -56.54
CA TRP A 111 -56.65 -64.22 -56.25
C TRP A 111 -57.64 -63.46 -55.34
N ASN A 112 -58.44 -64.18 -54.56
CA ASN A 112 -59.32 -63.56 -53.57
C ASN A 112 -58.48 -62.85 -52.49
N LEU A 113 -58.76 -61.56 -52.29
CA LEU A 113 -58.04 -60.75 -51.32
C LEU A 113 -58.46 -61.12 -49.89
N LYS A 114 -57.53 -61.71 -49.14
CA LYS A 114 -57.62 -62.00 -47.71
C LYS A 114 -57.03 -60.83 -46.94
N PHE A 115 -57.87 -60.12 -46.19
CA PHE A 115 -57.40 -59.04 -45.32
C PHE A 115 -56.64 -59.63 -44.14
N LEU A 116 -55.45 -59.09 -43.89
CA LEU A 116 -54.66 -59.38 -42.70
C LEU A 116 -54.98 -58.31 -41.65
N PRO A 117 -54.78 -58.59 -40.35
CA PRO A 117 -54.92 -57.56 -39.32
C PRO A 117 -54.04 -56.36 -39.68
N THR A 118 -54.60 -55.16 -39.63
CA THR A 118 -53.85 -53.95 -39.98
C THR A 118 -52.65 -53.77 -39.05
N PRO A 119 -51.63 -52.99 -39.42
CA PRO A 119 -50.49 -52.74 -38.54
C PRO A 119 -50.91 -52.23 -37.15
N LEU A 120 -51.97 -51.41 -37.07
CA LEU A 120 -52.48 -50.90 -35.81
C LEU A 120 -53.25 -51.97 -35.02
N GLU A 121 -54.04 -52.83 -35.68
CA GLU A 121 -54.69 -53.99 -35.04
C GLU A 121 -53.68 -55.03 -34.53
N ARG A 122 -52.60 -55.28 -35.29
CA ARG A 122 -51.48 -56.13 -34.82
C ARG A 122 -50.84 -55.52 -33.58
N LEU A 123 -50.63 -54.21 -33.57
CA LEU A 123 -50.14 -53.49 -32.40
C LEU A 123 -51.11 -53.62 -31.22
N THR A 124 -52.43 -53.52 -31.44
CA THR A 124 -53.47 -53.75 -30.43
C THR A 124 -53.32 -55.11 -29.76
N GLY A 125 -53.13 -56.18 -30.55
CA GLY A 125 -52.91 -57.54 -30.03
C GLY A 125 -51.59 -57.72 -29.27
N GLN A 126 -50.65 -56.79 -29.42
CA GLN A 126 -49.35 -56.80 -28.75
C GLN A 126 -49.29 -55.89 -27.52
N ILE A 127 -50.31 -55.07 -27.24
CA ILE A 127 -50.26 -54.11 -26.12
C ILE A 127 -49.92 -54.80 -24.79
N GLY A 128 -50.53 -55.96 -24.50
CA GLY A 128 -50.25 -56.69 -23.26
C GLY A 128 -48.85 -57.32 -23.17
N SER A 129 -48.14 -57.51 -24.29
CA SER A 129 -46.76 -57.97 -24.30
C SER A 129 -45.75 -56.81 -24.31
N ILE A 130 -46.12 -55.68 -24.89
CA ILE A 130 -45.35 -54.43 -24.90
C ILE A 130 -45.36 -53.77 -23.53
N VAL A 131 -46.53 -53.75 -22.88
CA VAL A 131 -46.79 -53.00 -21.65
C VAL A 131 -46.98 -53.94 -20.48
N LYS A 132 -45.92 -54.15 -19.70
CA LYS A 132 -45.94 -54.97 -18.48
C LYS A 132 -45.92 -54.12 -17.22
N GLU A 133 -45.24 -52.98 -17.29
CA GLU A 133 -45.04 -52.05 -16.19
C GLU A 133 -45.16 -50.60 -16.65
N LEU A 134 -45.23 -49.66 -15.71
CA LEU A 134 -45.46 -48.25 -15.99
C LEU A 134 -44.46 -47.61 -16.98
N PRO A 135 -43.14 -47.90 -16.91
CA PRO A 135 -42.17 -47.39 -17.90
C PRO A 135 -42.43 -47.84 -19.34
N ASP A 136 -43.09 -48.98 -19.54
CA ASP A 136 -43.38 -49.52 -20.87
C ASP A 136 -44.43 -48.69 -21.63
N VAL A 137 -45.17 -47.81 -20.95
CA VAL A 137 -46.13 -46.90 -21.61
C VAL A 137 -45.41 -45.98 -22.61
N VAL A 138 -44.12 -45.69 -22.38
CA VAL A 138 -43.26 -44.97 -23.33
C VAL A 138 -43.08 -45.77 -24.63
N LYS A 139 -42.81 -47.08 -24.53
CA LYS A 139 -42.68 -47.97 -25.70
C LYS A 139 -43.99 -48.05 -26.49
N LEU A 140 -45.13 -48.06 -25.80
CA LEU A 140 -46.45 -48.04 -26.43
C LEU A 140 -46.69 -46.74 -27.19
N ARG A 141 -46.39 -45.58 -26.57
CA ARG A 141 -46.46 -44.27 -27.22
C ARG A 141 -45.58 -44.22 -28.47
N ASP A 142 -44.33 -44.66 -28.35
CA ASP A 142 -43.36 -44.59 -29.45
C ASP A 142 -43.77 -45.51 -30.61
N SER A 143 -44.33 -46.69 -30.32
CA SER A 143 -44.89 -47.59 -31.34
C SER A 143 -46.12 -47.00 -32.05
N TYR A 144 -46.89 -46.16 -31.36
CA TYR A 144 -48.05 -45.46 -31.90
C TYR A 144 -47.70 -44.17 -32.66
N ALA A 145 -46.52 -43.60 -32.43
CA ALA A 145 -46.15 -42.25 -32.89
C ALA A 145 -46.23 -42.05 -34.41
N GLN A 146 -45.94 -43.08 -35.21
CA GLN A 146 -46.04 -43.02 -36.67
C GLN A 146 -47.49 -42.90 -37.16
N PHE A 147 -48.44 -43.54 -36.48
CA PHE A 147 -49.85 -43.55 -36.88
C PHE A 147 -50.53 -42.22 -36.59
N ARG A 148 -50.10 -41.48 -35.56
CA ARG A 148 -50.60 -40.11 -35.26
C ARG A 148 -50.40 -39.11 -36.39
N LYS A 149 -49.48 -39.40 -37.33
CA LYS A 149 -49.19 -38.56 -38.49
C LYS A 149 -50.09 -38.89 -39.70
N VAL A 150 -50.86 -39.96 -39.62
CA VAL A 150 -51.74 -40.42 -40.70
C VAL A 150 -53.02 -39.57 -40.70
N PRO A 151 -53.32 -38.84 -41.78
CA PRO A 151 -54.54 -38.05 -41.88
C PRO A 151 -55.80 -38.91 -41.72
N ASN A 152 -56.72 -38.45 -40.88
CA ASN A 152 -58.01 -39.10 -40.59
C ASN A 152 -57.90 -40.51 -39.97
N ILE A 153 -56.75 -40.91 -39.41
CA ILE A 153 -56.64 -42.18 -38.70
C ILE A 153 -57.60 -42.26 -37.51
N GLU A 154 -57.91 -41.13 -36.87
CA GLU A 154 -58.71 -41.08 -35.65
C GLU A 154 -60.15 -41.56 -35.85
N SER A 155 -60.68 -41.46 -37.07
CA SER A 155 -62.04 -41.92 -37.42
C SER A 155 -62.13 -43.40 -37.77
N THR A 156 -61.01 -44.12 -37.77
CA THR A 156 -60.95 -45.53 -38.20
C THR A 156 -61.30 -46.51 -37.10
N PHE A 157 -61.80 -47.69 -37.47
CA PHE A 157 -62.07 -48.76 -36.51
C PHE A 157 -60.78 -49.27 -35.86
N GLN A 158 -59.70 -49.42 -36.64
CA GLN A 158 -58.41 -49.85 -36.12
C GLN A 158 -57.83 -48.90 -35.06
N HIS A 159 -58.02 -47.59 -35.25
CA HIS A 159 -57.63 -46.59 -34.25
C HIS A 159 -58.49 -46.68 -33.00
N PHE A 160 -59.80 -46.81 -33.15
CA PHE A 160 -60.71 -46.99 -32.02
C PHE A 160 -60.35 -48.23 -31.19
N ALA A 161 -60.13 -49.38 -31.83
CA ALA A 161 -59.76 -50.62 -31.16
C ALA A 161 -58.41 -50.50 -30.42
N PHE A 162 -57.41 -49.89 -31.07
CA PHE A 162 -56.12 -49.62 -30.45
C PHE A 162 -56.23 -48.68 -29.26
N MET A 163 -56.85 -47.52 -29.42
CA MET A 163 -56.98 -46.52 -28.37
C MET A 163 -57.76 -47.06 -27.18
N HIS A 164 -58.84 -47.82 -27.41
CA HIS A 164 -59.61 -48.44 -26.34
C HIS A 164 -58.76 -49.42 -25.51
N MET A 165 -58.02 -50.31 -26.17
CA MET A 165 -57.14 -51.27 -25.48
C MET A 165 -55.96 -50.59 -24.79
N ALA A 166 -55.37 -49.56 -25.42
CA ALA A 166 -54.30 -48.76 -24.84
C ALA A 166 -54.80 -48.03 -23.58
N GLN A 167 -55.97 -47.40 -23.65
CA GLN A 167 -56.62 -46.71 -22.53
C GLN A 167 -56.92 -47.67 -21.37
N ASP A 168 -57.50 -48.83 -21.65
CA ASP A 168 -57.77 -49.84 -20.64
C ASP A 168 -56.48 -50.33 -19.98
N THR A 169 -55.44 -50.61 -20.77
CA THR A 169 -54.14 -51.09 -20.26
C THR A 169 -53.46 -50.03 -19.40
N VAL A 170 -53.38 -48.77 -19.86
CA VAL A 170 -52.80 -47.67 -19.09
C VAL A 170 -53.62 -47.40 -17.82
N THR A 171 -54.96 -47.47 -17.90
CA THR A 171 -55.84 -47.32 -16.74
C THR A 171 -55.61 -48.43 -15.71
N ARG A 172 -55.45 -49.69 -16.15
CA ARG A 172 -55.13 -50.82 -15.26
C ARG A 172 -53.77 -50.67 -14.59
N LEU A 173 -52.76 -50.19 -15.32
CA LEU A 173 -51.44 -49.92 -14.75
C LEU A 173 -51.46 -48.83 -13.67
N LEU A 174 -52.26 -47.78 -13.87
CA LEU A 174 -52.44 -46.73 -12.86
C LEU A 174 -53.33 -47.19 -11.69
N GLY A 175 -54.08 -48.28 -11.85
CA GLY A 175 -54.97 -48.85 -10.85
C GLY A 175 -56.11 -47.91 -10.41
N ASN A 176 -56.86 -48.33 -9.37
CA ASN A 176 -57.90 -47.49 -8.75
C ASN A 176 -57.32 -46.25 -8.04
N GLY A 177 -56.01 -46.27 -7.73
CA GLY A 177 -55.29 -45.19 -7.08
C GLY A 177 -54.74 -44.13 -8.04
N GLY A 178 -54.70 -44.40 -9.35
CA GLY A 178 -54.40 -43.47 -10.44
C GLY A 178 -53.07 -42.71 -10.32
N LEU A 179 -53.10 -41.71 -9.46
CA LEU A 179 -52.02 -40.78 -9.13
C LEU A 179 -51.03 -41.40 -8.13
N VAL A 180 -51.48 -42.30 -7.26
CA VAL A 180 -50.61 -42.95 -6.26
C VAL A 180 -49.52 -43.78 -6.95
N THR A 181 -49.82 -44.46 -8.05
CA THR A 181 -48.85 -45.33 -8.74
C THR A 181 -47.73 -44.54 -9.43
N ILE A 182 -48.05 -43.41 -10.07
CA ILE A 182 -47.00 -42.57 -10.68
C ILE A 182 -46.12 -41.93 -9.60
N ARG A 183 -46.71 -41.54 -8.46
CA ARG A 183 -45.97 -41.06 -7.29
C ARG A 183 -45.05 -42.14 -6.71
N GLN A 184 -45.55 -43.35 -6.45
CA GLN A 184 -44.75 -44.46 -5.93
C GLN A 184 -43.60 -44.83 -6.86
N TYR A 185 -43.81 -44.75 -8.18
CA TYR A 185 -42.73 -44.94 -9.14
C TYR A 185 -41.71 -43.80 -9.07
N ALA A 186 -42.14 -42.54 -8.94
CA ALA A 186 -41.23 -41.43 -8.74
C ALA A 186 -40.44 -41.57 -7.42
N GLU A 187 -41.09 -41.99 -6.33
CA GLU A 187 -40.47 -42.27 -5.03
C GLU A 187 -39.44 -43.40 -5.13
N SER A 188 -39.72 -44.48 -5.85
CA SER A 188 -38.77 -45.58 -6.02
C SER A 188 -37.55 -45.18 -6.85
N VAL A 189 -37.75 -44.38 -7.90
CA VAL A 189 -36.66 -43.84 -8.72
C VAL A 189 -35.82 -42.85 -7.91
N TYR A 190 -36.45 -41.99 -7.10
CA TYR A 190 -35.72 -41.07 -6.24
C TYR A 190 -34.94 -41.82 -5.15
N ALA A 191 -35.52 -42.85 -4.54
CA ALA A 191 -34.81 -43.69 -3.58
C ALA A 191 -33.58 -44.41 -4.19
N GLU A 192 -33.65 -44.77 -5.47
CA GLU A 192 -32.53 -45.39 -6.20
C GLU A 192 -31.45 -44.36 -6.59
N THR A 193 -31.85 -43.19 -7.08
CA THR A 193 -30.93 -42.22 -7.72
C THR A 193 -30.44 -41.12 -6.78
N GLN A 194 -31.21 -40.82 -5.72
CA GLN A 194 -31.03 -39.66 -4.85
C GLN A 194 -30.87 -38.35 -5.63
N SER A 195 -31.52 -38.25 -6.79
CA SER A 195 -31.41 -37.11 -7.70
C SER A 195 -32.77 -36.73 -8.28
N VAL A 196 -33.22 -35.51 -7.99
CA VAL A 196 -34.48 -34.97 -8.54
C VAL A 196 -34.41 -34.87 -10.07
N GLN A 197 -33.26 -34.48 -10.61
CA GLN A 197 -33.07 -34.35 -12.06
C GLN A 197 -33.17 -35.70 -12.78
N GLU A 198 -32.55 -36.74 -12.24
CA GLU A 198 -32.65 -38.10 -12.80
C GLU A 198 -34.06 -38.67 -12.64
N THR A 199 -34.70 -38.42 -11.49
CA THR A 199 -36.09 -38.80 -11.24
C THR A 199 -37.02 -38.14 -12.25
N LYS A 200 -36.88 -36.84 -12.48
CA LYS A 200 -37.63 -36.08 -13.50
C LYS A 200 -37.37 -36.64 -14.90
N ALA A 201 -36.11 -36.90 -15.26
CA ALA A 201 -35.76 -37.44 -16.58
C ALA A 201 -36.38 -38.82 -16.85
N LYS A 202 -36.51 -39.67 -15.82
CA LYS A 202 -37.13 -41.01 -15.92
C LYS A 202 -38.66 -40.95 -15.89
N THR A 203 -39.26 -40.02 -15.15
CA THR A 203 -40.73 -39.96 -14.92
C THR A 203 -41.47 -39.07 -15.93
N GLN A 204 -40.84 -38.00 -16.44
CA GLN A 204 -41.45 -37.06 -17.37
C GLN A 204 -41.93 -37.74 -18.68
N PRO A 205 -41.14 -38.61 -19.34
CA PRO A 205 -41.59 -39.30 -20.56
C PRO A 205 -42.79 -40.21 -20.31
N ILE A 206 -42.92 -40.76 -19.10
CA ILE A 206 -44.05 -41.59 -18.70
C ILE A 206 -45.30 -40.72 -18.57
N ALA A 207 -45.23 -39.58 -17.88
CA ALA A 207 -46.35 -38.63 -17.77
C ALA A 207 -46.82 -38.12 -19.15
N GLU A 208 -45.88 -37.79 -20.04
CA GLU A 208 -46.16 -37.43 -21.43
C GLU A 208 -46.78 -38.57 -22.24
N SER A 209 -46.41 -39.82 -21.96
CA SER A 209 -47.00 -40.98 -22.63
C SER A 209 -48.41 -41.26 -22.11
N ILE A 210 -48.66 -41.06 -20.82
CA ILE A 210 -49.99 -41.17 -20.23
C ILE A 210 -50.93 -40.11 -20.83
N SER A 211 -50.46 -38.88 -21.07
CA SER A 211 -51.30 -37.81 -21.64
C SER A 211 -51.78 -38.11 -23.08
N VAL A 212 -51.05 -38.94 -23.83
CA VAL A 212 -51.47 -39.40 -25.17
C VAL A 212 -52.66 -40.34 -25.09
N PHE A 213 -52.71 -41.22 -24.08
CA PHE A 213 -53.76 -42.23 -23.96
C PHE A 213 -54.92 -41.80 -23.06
N LEU A 214 -54.63 -41.04 -21.99
CA LEU A 214 -55.59 -40.57 -20.99
C LEU A 214 -55.54 -39.03 -20.87
N PRO A 215 -55.97 -38.28 -21.90
CA PRO A 215 -55.87 -36.81 -21.91
C PRO A 215 -56.61 -36.16 -20.73
N ASP A 216 -57.77 -36.70 -20.34
CA ASP A 216 -58.56 -36.19 -19.21
C ASP A 216 -57.86 -36.32 -17.85
N ARG A 217 -56.82 -37.16 -17.75
CA ARG A 217 -56.01 -37.36 -16.54
C ARG A 217 -54.63 -36.71 -16.62
N ALA A 218 -54.25 -36.17 -17.78
CA ALA A 218 -52.91 -35.62 -18.01
C ALA A 218 -52.54 -34.54 -16.98
N GLN A 219 -53.46 -33.61 -16.71
CA GLN A 219 -53.24 -32.53 -15.74
C GLN A 219 -53.05 -33.07 -14.32
N LEU A 220 -53.84 -34.06 -13.91
CA LEU A 220 -53.74 -34.63 -12.56
C LEU A 220 -52.41 -35.37 -12.36
N VAL A 221 -51.99 -36.15 -13.36
CA VAL A 221 -50.69 -36.86 -13.35
C VAL A 221 -49.53 -35.86 -13.31
N ALA A 222 -49.59 -34.80 -14.13
CA ALA A 222 -48.58 -33.75 -14.13
C ALA A 222 -48.50 -33.02 -12.78
N THR A 223 -49.65 -32.70 -12.17
CA THR A 223 -49.71 -32.06 -10.85
C THR A 223 -49.14 -32.97 -9.76
N GLU A 224 -49.51 -34.25 -9.72
CA GLU A 224 -48.99 -35.18 -8.71
C GLU A 224 -47.49 -35.39 -8.86
N LEU A 225 -46.99 -35.55 -10.10
CA LEU A 225 -45.56 -35.70 -10.34
C LEU A 225 -44.79 -34.42 -9.96
N ALA A 226 -45.31 -33.24 -10.30
CA ALA A 226 -44.71 -31.98 -9.90
C ALA A 226 -44.68 -31.81 -8.38
N SER A 227 -45.74 -32.24 -7.68
CA SER A 227 -45.81 -32.27 -6.22
C SER A 227 -44.75 -33.19 -5.60
N ALA A 228 -44.62 -34.43 -6.11
CA ALA A 228 -43.62 -35.38 -5.66
C ALA A 228 -42.19 -34.87 -5.90
N LEU A 229 -41.90 -34.35 -7.11
CA LEU A 229 -40.59 -33.79 -7.44
C LEU A 229 -40.22 -32.60 -6.55
N ARG A 230 -41.19 -31.75 -6.18
CA ARG A 230 -40.97 -30.66 -5.22
C ARG A 230 -40.61 -31.18 -3.83
N GLN A 231 -41.31 -32.21 -3.35
CA GLN A 231 -40.99 -32.83 -2.05
C GLN A 231 -39.57 -33.41 -2.06
N PHE A 232 -39.18 -34.09 -3.14
CA PHE A 232 -37.81 -34.61 -3.27
C PHE A 232 -36.76 -33.50 -3.32
N GLU A 233 -37.07 -32.38 -3.97
CA GLU A 233 -36.20 -31.20 -4.01
C GLU A 233 -35.99 -30.62 -2.60
N GLU A 234 -37.06 -30.50 -1.81
CA GLU A 234 -36.98 -30.10 -0.40
C GLU A 234 -36.13 -31.06 0.45
N GLU A 235 -36.31 -32.38 0.26
CA GLU A 235 -35.53 -33.40 0.96
C GLU A 235 -34.03 -33.36 0.59
N GLU A 236 -33.71 -33.22 -0.70
CA GLU A 236 -32.33 -33.11 -1.20
C GLU A 236 -31.63 -31.86 -0.62
N TRP A 237 -32.32 -30.71 -0.62
CA TRP A 237 -31.79 -29.48 -0.05
C TRP A 237 -31.65 -29.54 1.47
N ASN A 238 -32.60 -30.16 2.16
CA ASN A 238 -32.49 -30.37 3.61
C ASN A 238 -31.28 -31.24 3.96
N ALA A 239 -31.08 -32.36 3.25
CA ALA A 239 -29.92 -33.21 3.45
C ALA A 239 -28.61 -32.46 3.18
N TYR A 240 -28.54 -31.70 2.07
CA TYR A 240 -27.39 -30.87 1.74
C TYR A 240 -27.09 -29.85 2.84
N LEU A 241 -28.08 -29.07 3.29
CA LEU A 241 -27.87 -28.04 4.31
C LEU A 241 -27.44 -28.65 5.64
N VAL A 242 -28.02 -29.78 6.07
CA VAL A 242 -27.62 -30.45 7.32
C VAL A 242 -26.15 -30.86 7.27
N THR A 243 -25.69 -31.47 6.16
CA THR A 243 -24.28 -31.83 6.00
C THR A 243 -23.39 -30.58 5.92
N ALA A 244 -23.81 -29.59 5.13
CA ALA A 244 -23.05 -28.36 4.92
C ALA A 244 -22.92 -27.51 6.20
N PHE A 245 -23.93 -27.49 7.07
CA PHE A 245 -23.86 -26.82 8.38
C PHE A 245 -23.00 -27.58 9.39
N ALA A 246 -22.97 -28.92 9.32
CA ALA A 246 -22.16 -29.72 10.23
C ALA A 246 -20.66 -29.69 9.90
N GLU A 247 -20.32 -29.54 8.62
CA GLU A 247 -18.93 -29.50 8.14
C GLU A 247 -18.44 -28.06 7.88
N GLY A 248 -19.36 -27.11 7.77
CA GLY A 248 -19.10 -25.73 7.42
C GLY A 248 -18.59 -24.91 8.59
N ASP A 249 -17.68 -24.00 8.28
CA ASP A 249 -17.32 -22.85 9.10
C ASP A 249 -17.71 -21.59 8.30
N ILE A 250 -18.14 -20.53 8.98
CA ILE A 250 -18.39 -19.22 8.41
C ILE A 250 -17.16 -18.61 7.71
N TYR A 251 -15.95 -19.13 7.90
CA TYR A 251 -14.74 -18.76 7.15
C TYR A 251 -14.45 -19.66 5.92
N GLY A 252 -15.21 -20.74 5.74
CA GLY A 252 -14.95 -21.79 4.76
C GLY A 252 -15.55 -21.58 3.37
N SER A 253 -15.55 -22.65 2.57
CA SER A 253 -16.09 -22.65 1.19
C SER A 253 -17.62 -22.69 1.14
N PHE A 254 -18.31 -22.78 2.29
CA PHE A 254 -19.75 -23.00 2.40
C PHE A 254 -20.58 -22.12 1.44
N PHE A 255 -20.36 -20.80 1.45
CA PHE A 255 -21.13 -19.89 0.60
C PHE A 255 -20.82 -20.02 -0.89
N SER A 256 -19.60 -20.40 -1.25
CA SER A 256 -19.23 -20.70 -2.63
C SER A 256 -19.90 -22.00 -3.12
N ASP A 257 -19.92 -23.02 -2.27
CA ASP A 257 -20.55 -24.31 -2.57
C ASP A 257 -22.08 -24.16 -2.65
N LEU A 258 -22.68 -23.42 -1.71
CA LEU A 258 -24.10 -23.06 -1.72
C LEU A 258 -24.48 -22.30 -3.00
N ARG A 259 -23.67 -21.30 -3.40
CA ARG A 259 -23.88 -20.55 -4.64
C ARG A 259 -23.82 -21.45 -5.87
N THR A 260 -22.86 -22.37 -5.91
CA THR A 260 -22.70 -23.33 -7.01
C THR A 260 -23.89 -24.28 -7.07
N LYS A 261 -24.35 -24.79 -5.92
CA LYS A 261 -25.53 -25.66 -5.83
C LYS A 261 -26.79 -24.93 -6.28
N LEU A 262 -27.04 -23.70 -5.80
CA LEU A 262 -28.18 -22.87 -6.20
C LEU A 262 -28.19 -22.62 -7.71
N ALA A 263 -27.05 -22.28 -8.31
CA ALA A 263 -26.93 -22.06 -9.75
C ALA A 263 -27.22 -23.34 -10.56
N ASN A 264 -26.76 -24.50 -10.07
CA ASN A 264 -26.91 -25.77 -10.78
C ASN A 264 -28.32 -26.37 -10.67
N THR A 265 -29.03 -26.19 -9.56
CA THR A 265 -30.37 -26.76 -9.37
C THR A 265 -31.49 -25.78 -9.71
N SER A 266 -31.26 -24.46 -9.59
CA SER A 266 -32.23 -23.40 -9.86
C SER A 266 -33.60 -23.65 -9.19
N PRO A 267 -33.64 -23.75 -7.84
CA PRO A 267 -34.86 -24.05 -7.11
C PRO A 267 -35.91 -22.95 -7.29
N ASN A 268 -37.18 -23.32 -7.09
CA ASN A 268 -38.27 -22.35 -7.17
C ASN A 268 -38.20 -21.31 -6.02
N ALA A 269 -38.87 -20.17 -6.20
CA ALA A 269 -38.79 -19.04 -5.26
C ALA A 269 -39.23 -19.37 -3.82
N ASP A 270 -40.22 -20.25 -3.64
CA ASP A 270 -40.68 -20.65 -2.30
C ASP A 270 -39.59 -21.47 -1.58
N LEU A 271 -38.94 -22.38 -2.29
CA LEU A 271 -37.85 -23.18 -1.75
C LEU A 271 -36.59 -22.35 -1.49
N VAL A 272 -36.26 -21.42 -2.39
CA VAL A 272 -35.19 -20.42 -2.16
C VAL A 272 -35.42 -19.67 -0.86
N HIS A 273 -36.65 -19.25 -0.59
CA HIS A 273 -36.98 -18.54 0.64
C HIS A 273 -36.76 -19.40 1.90
N VAL A 274 -37.14 -20.69 1.85
CA VAL A 274 -36.90 -21.64 2.95
C VAL A 274 -35.39 -21.89 3.14
N ILE A 275 -34.63 -22.02 2.05
CA ILE A 275 -33.16 -22.15 2.10
C ILE A 275 -32.56 -20.91 2.77
N ASP A 276 -32.94 -19.71 2.32
CA ASP A 276 -32.42 -18.44 2.86
C ASP A 276 -32.74 -18.29 4.36
N GLN A 277 -33.94 -18.66 4.82
CA GLN A 277 -34.28 -18.64 6.24
C GLN A 277 -33.37 -19.55 7.08
N ARG A 278 -33.13 -20.79 6.63
CA ARG A 278 -32.32 -21.76 7.39
C ARG A 278 -30.84 -21.42 7.38
N VAL A 279 -30.32 -20.95 6.24
CA VAL A 279 -28.95 -20.45 6.16
C VAL A 279 -28.78 -19.24 7.05
N ASN A 280 -29.76 -18.33 7.07
CA ASN A 280 -29.74 -17.18 7.97
C ASN A 280 -29.76 -17.57 9.45
N GLU A 281 -30.55 -18.57 9.85
CA GLU A 281 -30.54 -19.09 11.22
C GLU A 281 -29.16 -19.64 11.59
N TRP A 282 -28.60 -20.53 10.77
CA TRP A 282 -27.25 -21.06 10.98
C TRP A 282 -26.18 -19.95 11.07
N VAL A 283 -26.21 -18.97 10.15
CA VAL A 283 -25.28 -17.83 10.18
C VAL A 283 -25.38 -17.05 11.47
N ARG A 284 -26.58 -16.85 12.02
CA ARG A 284 -26.76 -16.13 13.29
C ARG A 284 -26.15 -16.91 14.44
N ASP A 285 -26.41 -18.21 14.50
CA ASP A 285 -25.89 -19.07 15.56
C ASP A 285 -24.36 -19.16 15.52
N GLU A 286 -23.77 -19.28 14.31
CA GLU A 286 -22.31 -19.28 14.13
C GLU A 286 -21.69 -17.94 14.52
N VAL A 287 -22.26 -16.81 14.08
CA VAL A 287 -21.74 -15.49 14.47
C VAL A 287 -21.82 -15.30 15.98
N GLU A 288 -22.91 -15.70 16.62
CA GLU A 288 -23.08 -15.62 18.07
C GLU A 288 -22.09 -16.52 18.81
N LEU A 289 -21.84 -17.73 18.29
CA LEU A 289 -20.82 -18.64 18.83
C LEU A 289 -19.42 -18.01 18.73
N TYR A 290 -19.03 -17.48 17.57
CA TYR A 290 -17.75 -16.79 17.41
C TYR A 290 -17.61 -15.59 18.33
N GLU A 291 -18.65 -14.75 18.44
CA GLU A 291 -18.66 -13.62 19.37
C GLU A 291 -18.50 -14.08 20.84
N SER A 292 -19.10 -15.22 21.22
CA SER A 292 -18.99 -15.77 22.58
C SER A 292 -17.61 -16.32 22.93
N LEU A 293 -16.80 -16.67 21.92
CA LEU A 293 -15.43 -17.17 22.10
C LEU A 293 -14.40 -16.04 22.21
N LEU A 294 -14.76 -14.82 21.83
CA LEU A 294 -13.88 -13.65 21.87
C LEU A 294 -14.08 -12.93 23.20
N GLU A 295 -13.12 -13.08 24.12
CA GLU A 295 -13.18 -12.45 25.43
C GLU A 295 -12.96 -10.93 25.30
N SER A 296 -13.74 -10.13 26.04
CA SER A 296 -13.51 -8.68 26.06
C SER A 296 -12.22 -8.38 26.81
N GLY A 297 -11.35 -7.54 26.24
CA GLY A 297 -10.20 -6.97 26.96
C GLY A 297 -8.82 -7.40 26.45
N PHE A 298 -8.74 -8.20 25.38
CA PHE A 298 -7.47 -8.56 24.75
C PHE A 298 -7.36 -7.99 23.34
N LEU A 299 -6.16 -7.54 22.95
CA LEU A 299 -5.91 -7.01 21.60
C LEU A 299 -6.06 -8.07 20.51
N SER A 300 -5.70 -9.33 20.81
CA SER A 300 -5.93 -10.46 19.91
C SER A 300 -7.40 -10.58 19.52
N ASP A 301 -8.28 -10.42 20.49
CA ASP A 301 -9.70 -10.68 20.32
C ASP A 301 -10.35 -9.53 19.53
N VAL A 302 -9.88 -8.30 19.74
CA VAL A 302 -10.24 -7.15 18.90
C VAL A 302 -9.76 -7.34 17.45
N ALA A 303 -8.56 -7.90 17.25
CA ALA A 303 -8.04 -8.18 15.91
C ALA A 303 -8.88 -9.26 15.21
N GLU A 304 -9.25 -10.32 15.92
CA GLU A 304 -10.14 -11.38 15.42
C GLU A 304 -11.54 -10.84 15.11
N LYS A 305 -12.12 -9.95 15.96
CA LYS A 305 -13.40 -9.28 15.66
C LYS A 305 -13.32 -8.47 14.36
N ARG A 306 -12.22 -7.75 14.11
CA ARG A 306 -12.03 -7.01 12.84
C ARG A 306 -11.90 -7.94 11.64
N LEU A 307 -11.20 -9.07 11.80
CA LEU A 307 -11.09 -10.08 10.76
C LEU A 307 -12.45 -10.70 10.44
N LEU A 308 -13.22 -11.08 11.46
CA LEU A 308 -14.58 -11.59 11.34
C LEU A 308 -15.46 -10.58 10.61
N SER A 309 -15.54 -9.34 11.09
CA SER A 309 -16.32 -8.27 10.47
C SER A 309 -15.96 -8.08 8.99
N THR A 310 -14.67 -8.02 8.67
CA THR A 310 -14.18 -7.86 7.29
C THR A 310 -14.55 -9.06 6.42
N THR A 311 -14.47 -10.27 6.97
CA THR A 311 -14.83 -11.51 6.26
C THR A 311 -16.32 -11.53 5.96
N LEU A 312 -17.16 -11.25 6.95
CA LEU A 312 -18.61 -11.17 6.81
C LEU A 312 -19.03 -10.13 5.76
N ALA A 313 -18.36 -8.97 5.73
CA ALA A 313 -18.63 -7.90 4.77
C ALA A 313 -18.25 -8.27 3.31
N ARG A 314 -17.32 -9.22 3.13
CA ARG A 314 -16.84 -9.65 1.79
C ARG A 314 -17.71 -10.71 1.15
N TYR A 315 -18.60 -11.36 1.89
CA TYR A 315 -19.44 -12.41 1.31
C TYR A 315 -20.40 -11.84 0.24
N ILE A 316 -20.19 -12.29 -1.00
CA ILE A 316 -21.07 -12.01 -2.13
C ILE A 316 -22.02 -13.18 -2.29
N LEU A 317 -23.18 -13.08 -1.63
CA LEU A 317 -24.27 -14.05 -1.78
C LEU A 317 -25.08 -13.79 -3.06
N PRO A 318 -25.70 -14.84 -3.63
CA PRO A 318 -26.75 -14.67 -4.65
C PRO A 318 -27.83 -13.70 -4.18
N GLU A 319 -28.41 -12.91 -5.11
CA GLU A 319 -29.52 -11.99 -4.81
C GLU A 319 -30.73 -12.69 -4.19
N ASP A 320 -30.87 -13.98 -4.50
CA ASP A 320 -31.89 -14.89 -4.00
C ASP A 320 -31.81 -15.15 -2.48
N LEU A 321 -30.66 -14.88 -1.83
CA LEU A 321 -30.44 -15.04 -0.38
C LEU A 321 -30.49 -13.69 0.35
N ALA A 322 -31.58 -12.94 0.15
CA ALA A 322 -31.71 -11.56 0.61
C ALA A 322 -31.70 -11.42 2.15
N ILE A 323 -32.30 -12.36 2.88
CA ILE A 323 -32.35 -12.35 4.35
C ILE A 323 -30.95 -12.58 4.91
N THR A 324 -30.27 -13.64 4.46
CA THR A 324 -28.90 -13.96 4.88
C THR A 324 -27.94 -12.81 4.55
N SER A 325 -28.03 -12.25 3.33
CA SER A 325 -27.18 -11.12 2.92
C SER A 325 -27.36 -9.90 3.82
N LYS A 326 -28.61 -9.59 4.21
CA LYS A 326 -28.91 -8.48 5.12
C LYS A 326 -28.32 -8.74 6.51
N THR A 327 -28.45 -9.96 7.02
CA THR A 327 -27.92 -10.35 8.34
C THR A 327 -26.39 -10.28 8.38
N LEU A 328 -25.70 -10.85 7.39
CA LEU A 328 -24.23 -10.78 7.32
C LEU A 328 -23.72 -9.34 7.32
N LYS A 329 -24.34 -8.44 6.53
CA LYS A 329 -23.99 -7.02 6.51
C LYS A 329 -24.24 -6.33 7.85
N ALA A 330 -25.40 -6.61 8.48
CA ALA A 330 -25.74 -6.03 9.77
C ALA A 330 -24.77 -6.51 10.88
N SER A 331 -24.46 -7.80 10.92
CA SER A 331 -23.48 -8.37 11.86
C SER A 331 -22.09 -7.80 11.63
N ALA A 332 -21.63 -7.74 10.37
CA ALA A 332 -20.34 -7.16 10.02
C ALA A 332 -20.19 -5.72 10.54
N SER A 333 -21.20 -4.87 10.30
CA SER A 333 -21.20 -3.48 10.79
C SER A 333 -21.26 -3.38 12.31
N ARG A 334 -22.06 -4.22 12.99
CA ARG A 334 -22.13 -4.24 14.46
C ARG A 334 -20.77 -4.60 15.06
N ILE A 335 -20.18 -5.71 14.62
CA ILE A 335 -18.89 -6.21 15.10
C ILE A 335 -17.78 -5.18 14.84
N GLU A 336 -17.80 -4.48 13.71
CA GLU A 336 -16.83 -3.42 13.42
C GLU A 336 -16.90 -2.28 14.45
N VAL A 337 -18.11 -1.88 14.83
CA VAL A 337 -18.33 -0.81 15.81
C VAL A 337 -17.87 -1.26 17.20
N GLU A 338 -18.20 -2.48 17.61
CA GLU A 338 -17.78 -3.05 18.89
C GLU A 338 -16.25 -3.16 18.97
N ALA A 339 -15.60 -3.71 17.94
CA ALA A 339 -14.14 -3.82 17.88
C ALA A 339 -13.45 -2.45 17.98
N LYS A 340 -13.99 -1.41 17.32
CA LYS A 340 -13.45 -0.04 17.43
C LYS A 340 -13.61 0.54 18.83
N GLN A 341 -14.74 0.28 19.49
CA GLN A 341 -14.98 0.75 20.86
C GLN A 341 -14.04 0.07 21.85
N GLU A 342 -13.86 -1.24 21.74
CA GLU A 342 -12.94 -2.00 22.59
C GLU A 342 -11.48 -1.59 22.36
N LEU A 343 -11.06 -1.40 21.10
CA LEU A 343 -9.72 -0.89 20.78
C LEU A 343 -9.46 0.47 21.43
N ALA A 344 -10.44 1.38 21.38
CA ALA A 344 -10.33 2.69 22.01
C ALA A 344 -10.23 2.60 23.53
N GLN A 345 -10.95 1.67 24.17
CA GLN A 345 -10.87 1.42 25.61
C GLN A 345 -9.49 0.86 26.00
N LEU A 346 -8.99 -0.12 25.27
CA LEU A 346 -7.65 -0.69 25.50
C LEU A 346 -6.56 0.33 25.30
N LEU A 347 -6.64 1.16 24.25
CA LEU A 347 -5.71 2.25 24.03
C LEU A 347 -5.76 3.26 25.19
N SER A 348 -6.95 3.64 25.65
CA SER A 348 -7.09 4.53 26.80
C SER A 348 -6.47 3.94 28.06
N ALA A 349 -6.65 2.65 28.32
CA ALA A 349 -6.06 1.96 29.46
C ALA A 349 -4.53 1.89 29.37
N ALA A 350 -3.98 1.60 28.18
CA ALA A 350 -2.53 1.59 27.96
C ALA A 350 -1.92 2.98 28.19
N LYS A 351 -2.54 4.04 27.68
CA LYS A 351 -2.11 5.42 27.93
C LYS A 351 -2.17 5.78 29.42
N GLU A 352 -3.21 5.35 30.14
CA GLU A 352 -3.33 5.57 31.58
C GLU A 352 -2.24 4.84 32.36
N ILE A 353 -1.91 3.60 31.98
CA ILE A 353 -0.79 2.85 32.59
C ILE A 353 0.53 3.61 32.40
N VAL A 354 0.82 4.10 31.18
CA VAL A 354 2.01 4.92 30.92
C VAL A 354 1.99 6.19 31.78
N ALA A 355 0.86 6.89 31.83
CA ALA A 355 0.71 8.12 32.60
C ALA A 355 0.89 7.94 34.12
N GLN A 356 0.57 6.75 34.65
CA GLN A 356 0.74 6.41 36.07
C GLN A 356 2.11 5.76 36.38
N THR A 357 2.92 5.46 35.37
CA THR A 357 4.23 4.82 35.57
C THR A 357 5.27 5.86 36.02
N GLY A 358 6.07 5.49 37.02
CA GLY A 358 7.14 6.32 37.61
C GLY A 358 6.63 7.45 38.50
N GLU A 359 7.46 7.90 39.43
CA GLU A 359 7.18 9.05 40.31
C GLU A 359 8.13 10.22 40.06
N SER A 360 9.31 9.97 39.48
CA SER A 360 10.34 10.98 39.22
C SER A 360 11.11 10.71 37.93
N TYR A 361 11.99 11.64 37.53
CA TYR A 361 12.89 11.43 36.38
C TYR A 361 13.87 10.25 36.56
N ALA A 362 14.03 9.70 37.77
CA ALA A 362 14.81 8.48 37.97
C ALA A 362 14.11 7.23 37.41
N ASP A 363 12.79 7.30 37.18
CA ASP A 363 11.98 6.20 36.68
C ASP A 363 11.79 6.23 35.15
N LEU A 364 12.49 7.12 34.44
CA LEU A 364 12.33 7.29 32.98
C LEU A 364 12.54 5.98 32.22
N THR A 365 13.53 5.16 32.62
CA THR A 365 13.75 3.83 32.02
C THR A 365 12.51 2.94 32.19
N THR A 366 11.90 2.92 33.37
CA THR A 366 10.69 2.13 33.66
C THR A 366 9.50 2.61 32.81
N VAL A 367 9.34 3.93 32.64
CA VAL A 367 8.29 4.52 31.79
C VAL A 367 8.48 4.10 30.33
N VAL A 368 9.71 4.21 29.81
CA VAL A 368 10.04 3.82 28.44
C VAL A 368 9.84 2.32 28.22
N GLU A 369 10.34 1.46 29.11
CA GLU A 369 10.18 0.01 29.00
C GLU A 369 8.70 -0.41 29.02
N THR A 370 7.93 0.13 29.95
CA THR A 370 6.49 -0.15 30.08
C THR A 370 5.74 0.29 28.83
N GLY A 371 5.97 1.52 28.37
CA GLY A 371 5.31 2.06 27.19
C GLY A 371 5.71 1.34 25.89
N MET A 372 6.98 0.97 25.73
CA MET A 372 7.47 0.21 24.58
C MET A 372 6.88 -1.20 24.56
N SER A 373 6.76 -1.86 25.72
CA SER A 373 6.10 -3.17 25.83
C SER A 373 4.64 -3.07 25.37
N LEU A 374 3.89 -2.10 25.90
CA LEU A 374 2.49 -1.88 25.50
C LEU A 374 2.38 -1.55 24.01
N ALA A 375 3.21 -0.64 23.48
CA ALA A 375 3.19 -0.30 22.05
C ALA A 375 3.49 -1.53 21.16
N SER A 376 4.42 -2.39 21.58
CA SER A 376 4.72 -3.64 20.88
C SER A 376 3.55 -4.61 20.86
N GLU A 377 2.73 -4.67 21.91
CA GLU A 377 1.51 -5.50 21.94
C GLU A 377 0.47 -5.00 20.92
N PHE A 378 0.27 -3.68 20.82
CA PHE A 378 -0.60 -3.08 19.80
C PHE A 378 -0.08 -3.37 18.38
N GLU A 379 1.23 -3.20 18.14
CA GLU A 379 1.83 -3.45 16.84
C GLU A 379 1.72 -4.94 16.44
N ALA A 380 2.01 -5.86 17.37
CA ALA A 380 1.89 -7.31 17.14
C ALA A 380 0.46 -7.75 16.80
N ALA A 381 -0.55 -7.08 17.37
CA ALA A 381 -1.96 -7.30 17.05
C ALA A 381 -2.44 -6.57 15.77
N GLY A 382 -1.56 -5.84 15.08
CA GLY A 382 -1.87 -5.14 13.81
C GLY A 382 -2.43 -3.72 13.97
N PHE A 383 -2.28 -3.10 15.15
CA PHE A 383 -2.77 -1.75 15.48
C PHE A 383 -1.64 -0.70 15.52
N GLY A 384 -0.90 -0.58 14.41
CA GLY A 384 0.30 0.26 14.35
C GLY A 384 0.05 1.77 14.53
N GLN A 385 -1.16 2.28 14.31
CA GLN A 385 -1.47 3.70 14.59
C GLN A 385 -1.69 3.92 16.09
N GLU A 386 -2.38 3.00 16.75
CA GLU A 386 -2.61 3.01 18.18
C GLU A 386 -1.29 2.81 18.95
N ALA A 387 -0.38 1.94 18.45
CA ALA A 387 0.97 1.81 18.98
C ALA A 387 1.73 3.16 18.99
N LYS A 388 1.63 3.96 17.93
CA LYS A 388 2.23 5.31 17.88
C LYS A 388 1.62 6.26 18.90
N LEU A 389 0.33 6.14 19.19
CA LEU A 389 -0.32 6.94 20.23
C LEU A 389 0.13 6.55 21.64
N VAL A 390 0.43 5.26 21.87
CA VAL A 390 1.08 4.82 23.13
C VAL A 390 2.49 5.39 23.23
N LEU A 391 3.28 5.33 22.14
CA LEU A 391 4.63 5.92 22.10
C LEU A 391 4.62 7.44 22.38
N ALA A 392 3.64 8.17 21.83
CA ALA A 392 3.49 9.60 22.13
C ALA A 392 3.26 9.85 23.62
N SER A 393 2.47 9.01 24.29
CA SER A 393 2.25 9.12 25.75
C SER A 393 3.49 8.82 26.59
N ILE A 394 4.49 8.10 26.06
CA ILE A 394 5.79 7.97 26.72
C ILE A 394 6.47 9.33 26.79
N SER A 395 6.53 10.05 25.66
CA SER A 395 7.11 11.40 25.60
C SER A 395 6.40 12.35 26.57
N ASP A 396 5.06 12.42 26.51
CA ASP A 396 4.28 13.28 27.39
C ASP A 396 4.55 13.00 28.88
N ARG A 397 4.70 11.72 29.25
CA ARG A 397 5.00 11.33 30.63
C ARG A 397 6.44 11.66 31.02
N THR A 398 7.40 11.41 30.14
CA THR A 398 8.80 11.75 30.35
C THR A 398 8.97 13.24 30.60
N ASP A 399 8.37 14.08 29.75
CA ASP A 399 8.42 15.54 29.89
C ASP A 399 7.82 15.97 31.23
N SER A 400 6.65 15.42 31.59
CA SER A 400 6.01 15.72 32.89
C SER A 400 6.85 15.34 34.10
N LEU A 401 7.62 14.25 34.05
CA LEU A 401 8.47 13.80 35.16
C LEU A 401 9.75 14.66 35.27
N ILE A 402 10.31 15.09 34.14
CA ILE A 402 11.45 16.01 34.07
C ILE A 402 11.03 17.38 34.63
N ASP A 403 9.90 17.94 34.19
CA ASP A 403 9.41 19.22 34.69
C ASP A 403 9.16 19.21 36.20
N ALA A 404 8.51 18.17 36.71
CA ALA A 404 8.25 18.04 38.15
C ALA A 404 9.54 17.93 38.98
N GLY A 405 10.56 17.25 38.46
CA GLY A 405 11.85 17.13 39.15
C GLY A 405 12.67 18.42 39.13
N LEU A 406 12.53 19.26 38.10
CA LEU A 406 13.20 20.56 38.01
C LEU A 406 12.80 21.47 39.16
N ASP A 407 11.50 21.51 39.48
CA ASP A 407 10.98 22.32 40.59
C ASP A 407 11.52 21.86 41.94
N VAL A 408 11.68 20.55 42.14
CA VAL A 408 12.31 19.99 43.35
C VAL A 408 13.76 20.44 43.43
N LEU A 409 14.53 20.33 42.36
CA LEU A 409 15.94 20.75 42.33
C LEU A 409 16.09 22.25 42.63
N LYS A 410 15.24 23.11 42.05
CA LYS A 410 15.25 24.55 42.35
C LYS A 410 15.05 24.84 43.84
N GLN A 411 14.15 24.11 44.50
CA GLN A 411 13.93 24.25 45.95
C GLN A 411 15.15 23.77 46.77
N GLU A 412 15.77 22.66 46.37
CA GLU A 412 16.99 22.15 46.99
C GLU A 412 18.15 23.16 46.86
N LEU A 413 18.39 23.70 45.67
CA LEU A 413 19.43 24.71 45.43
C LEU A 413 19.19 26.00 46.22
N GLY A 414 17.93 26.43 46.36
CA GLY A 414 17.58 27.61 47.16
C GLY A 414 17.93 27.47 48.64
N SER A 415 17.88 26.24 49.18
CA SER A 415 18.11 25.94 50.60
C SER A 415 19.48 25.33 50.91
N ALA A 416 20.23 24.88 49.90
CA ALA A 416 21.52 24.23 50.08
C ALA A 416 22.62 25.19 50.57
N GLN A 417 23.50 24.68 51.44
CA GLN A 417 24.73 25.38 51.81
C GLN A 417 25.73 25.29 50.65
N MET A 418 26.15 26.42 50.10
CA MET A 418 27.02 26.47 48.92
C MET A 418 28.49 26.41 49.32
N THR A 419 28.97 25.24 49.72
CA THR A 419 30.41 25.01 49.93
C THR A 419 31.12 24.73 48.60
N ARG A 420 32.45 24.80 48.56
CA ARG A 420 33.25 24.43 47.36
C ARG A 420 32.96 23.01 46.90
N GLU A 421 32.82 22.08 47.85
CA GLU A 421 32.48 20.67 47.58
C GLU A 421 31.07 20.52 46.99
N ASN A 422 30.07 21.20 47.56
CA ASN A 422 28.70 21.15 47.04
C ASN A 422 28.58 21.79 45.66
N ILE A 423 29.29 22.89 45.40
CA ILE A 423 29.36 23.49 44.05
C ILE A 423 29.97 22.51 43.06
N ALA A 424 31.08 21.85 43.41
CA ALA A 424 31.71 20.85 42.54
C ALA A 424 30.73 19.70 42.23
N ARG A 425 30.02 19.20 43.25
CA ARG A 425 29.01 18.15 43.09
C ARG A 425 27.85 18.58 42.19
N TYR A 426 27.33 19.80 42.36
CA TYR A 426 26.25 20.29 41.50
C TYR A 426 26.72 20.52 40.06
N ARG A 427 27.98 20.94 39.85
CA ARG A 427 28.56 21.02 38.51
C ARG A 427 28.69 19.65 37.85
N GLU A 428 29.21 18.65 38.56
CA GLU A 428 29.24 17.27 38.07
C GLU A 428 27.83 16.77 37.72
N GLN A 429 26.83 17.12 38.53
CA GLN A 429 25.44 16.81 38.22
C GLN A 429 24.91 17.56 36.98
N ALA A 430 25.30 18.82 36.77
CA ALA A 430 24.97 19.58 35.58
C ALA A 430 25.60 18.98 34.32
N ASP A 431 26.84 18.48 34.39
CA ASP A 431 27.51 17.80 33.27
C ASP A 431 26.72 16.53 32.87
N ILE A 432 26.21 15.76 33.84
CA ILE A 432 25.33 14.62 33.55
C ILE A 432 24.03 15.07 32.87
N PHE A 433 23.43 16.18 33.32
CA PHE A 433 22.24 16.73 32.70
C PHE A 433 22.51 17.30 31.29
N GLU A 434 23.71 17.78 31.02
CA GLU A 434 24.13 18.22 29.69
C GLU A 434 24.15 17.04 28.70
N GLU A 435 24.73 15.90 29.08
CA GLU A 435 24.68 14.68 28.26
C GLU A 435 23.23 14.23 28.01
N LEU A 436 22.38 14.30 29.03
CA LEU A 436 20.97 13.93 28.91
C LEU A 436 20.16 14.94 28.08
N SER A 437 20.54 16.22 28.07
CA SER A 437 19.86 17.28 27.31
C SER A 437 19.93 17.06 25.81
N ALA A 438 20.93 16.33 25.33
CA ALA A 438 21.02 15.90 23.93
C ALA A 438 19.88 14.95 23.51
N GLN A 439 19.27 14.26 24.48
CA GLN A 439 18.17 13.31 24.25
C GLN A 439 16.82 13.85 24.73
N PHE A 440 16.81 14.66 25.80
CA PHE A 440 15.60 15.23 26.38
C PHE A 440 15.82 16.72 26.70
N GLU A 441 15.24 17.59 25.88
CA GLU A 441 15.41 19.05 25.95
C GLU A 441 15.12 19.63 27.35
N GLY A 442 14.20 19.02 28.10
CA GLY A 442 13.83 19.46 29.46
C GLY A 442 14.98 19.49 30.47
N PHE A 443 16.06 18.71 30.28
CA PHE A 443 17.24 18.79 31.16
C PHE A 443 18.06 20.07 31.01
N SER A 444 17.89 20.83 29.93
CA SER A 444 18.52 22.17 29.80
C SER A 444 18.10 23.11 30.93
N GLY A 445 16.84 22.99 31.40
CA GLY A 445 16.33 23.74 32.55
C GLY A 445 17.03 23.39 33.86
N TYR A 446 17.49 22.14 34.02
CA TYR A 446 18.24 21.70 35.21
C TYR A 446 19.63 22.32 35.26
N ILE A 447 20.33 22.36 34.12
CA ILE A 447 21.64 23.00 33.98
C ILE A 447 21.52 24.48 34.36
N ALA A 448 20.57 25.19 33.75
CA ALA A 448 20.31 26.60 34.03
C ALA A 448 19.96 26.84 35.51
N ALA A 449 19.12 26.00 36.12
CA ALA A 449 18.76 26.10 37.53
C ALA A 449 19.97 25.91 38.45
N ILE A 450 20.85 24.95 38.15
CA ILE A 450 22.09 24.73 38.90
C ILE A 450 23.02 25.95 38.77
N GLU A 451 23.23 26.45 37.56
CA GLU A 451 24.09 27.61 37.32
C GLU A 451 23.57 28.87 38.01
N GLU A 452 22.27 29.12 37.91
CA GLU A 452 21.59 30.21 38.63
C GLU A 452 21.72 30.02 40.14
N GLY A 453 21.49 28.81 40.64
CA GLY A 453 21.63 28.46 42.06
C GLY A 453 23.04 28.69 42.59
N ILE A 454 24.07 28.30 41.83
CA ILE A 454 25.48 28.53 42.15
C ILE A 454 25.78 30.04 42.13
N THR A 455 25.30 30.76 41.12
CA THR A 455 25.54 32.21 40.98
C THR A 455 24.89 33.00 42.12
N ASN A 456 23.61 32.74 42.41
CA ASN A 456 22.87 33.31 43.54
C ASN A 456 23.44 32.84 44.89
N GLY A 457 24.13 31.69 44.90
CA GLY A 457 24.90 31.19 46.02
C GLY A 457 26.19 31.97 46.26
N ARG A 458 26.96 32.24 45.20
CA ARG A 458 28.31 32.84 45.26
C ARG A 458 28.39 34.14 46.04
N GLU A 459 27.38 35.00 45.95
CA GLU A 459 27.34 36.24 46.73
C GLU A 459 27.21 35.98 48.24
N ARG A 460 26.38 35.01 48.63
CA ARG A 460 26.25 34.57 50.02
C ARG A 460 27.56 33.93 50.52
N ILE A 461 28.21 33.13 49.68
CA ILE A 461 29.50 32.48 50.00
C ILE A 461 30.60 33.51 50.19
N CYS A 462 30.72 34.50 49.29
CA CYS A 462 31.81 35.45 49.34
C CYS A 462 31.72 36.34 50.58
N VAL A 463 30.51 36.71 51.01
CA VAL A 463 30.31 37.47 52.25
C VAL A 463 30.68 36.65 53.48
N THR A 464 30.28 35.37 53.54
CA THR A 464 30.68 34.47 54.64
C THR A 464 32.20 34.23 54.63
N GLN A 465 32.79 33.94 53.48
CA GLN A 465 34.23 33.76 53.32
C GLN A 465 34.99 35.02 53.74
N ALA A 466 34.53 36.21 53.32
CA ALA A 466 35.15 37.48 53.71
C ALA A 466 35.12 37.67 55.23
N ALA A 467 34.00 37.33 55.88
CA ALA A 467 33.88 37.40 57.34
C ALA A 467 34.84 36.42 58.05
N ASP A 468 35.02 35.21 57.50
CA ASP A 468 35.97 34.22 58.02
C ASP A 468 37.44 34.64 57.82
N SER A 469 37.71 35.47 56.81
CA SER A 469 39.04 35.99 56.48
C SER A 469 39.52 37.12 57.40
N VAL A 470 38.64 37.66 58.24
CA VAL A 470 38.97 38.72 59.20
C VAL A 470 38.84 38.23 60.64
N SER A 471 39.64 38.78 61.55
CA SER A 471 39.50 38.45 62.98
C SER A 471 38.34 39.16 63.67
N ASP A 472 37.78 40.20 63.05
CA ASP A 472 36.70 41.04 63.56
C ASP A 472 35.88 41.57 62.36
N GLU A 473 34.57 41.37 62.34
CA GLU A 473 33.70 41.77 61.22
C GLU A 473 33.74 43.28 60.93
N SER A 474 34.07 44.13 61.91
CA SER A 474 34.22 45.58 61.67
C SER A 474 35.34 45.90 60.66
N TYR A 475 36.27 44.98 60.45
CA TYR A 475 37.40 45.13 59.53
C TYR A 475 36.96 44.99 58.07
N LEU A 476 35.79 44.42 57.81
CA LEU A 476 35.23 44.30 56.46
C LEU A 476 34.97 45.66 55.80
N SER A 477 34.77 46.71 56.62
CA SER A 477 34.57 48.10 56.17
C SER A 477 35.88 48.87 55.94
N ASP A 478 37.04 48.27 56.20
CA ASP A 478 38.32 48.89 55.86
C ASP A 478 38.46 49.04 54.36
N ARG A 479 39.14 50.10 53.92
CA ARG A 479 39.29 50.43 52.51
C ARG A 479 40.69 50.08 52.02
N ILE A 480 40.79 49.51 50.82
CA ILE A 480 42.04 49.25 50.10
C ILE A 480 42.06 50.06 48.81
N LEU A 481 43.21 50.67 48.51
CA LEU A 481 43.46 51.42 47.29
C LEU A 481 43.53 50.47 46.07
N MET A 482 42.79 50.81 45.01
CA MET A 482 42.59 50.04 43.77
C MET A 482 42.16 50.97 42.62
N GLY A 483 42.73 50.82 41.42
CA GLY A 483 42.52 51.72 40.28
C GLY A 483 42.66 53.20 40.67
N GLU A 484 41.66 54.02 40.31
CA GLU A 484 41.59 55.45 40.68
C GLU A 484 40.93 55.72 42.05
N GLY A 485 40.64 54.68 42.86
CA GLY A 485 39.86 54.85 44.10
C GLY A 485 40.16 53.82 45.19
N ALA A 486 39.23 53.66 46.14
CA ALA A 486 39.38 52.72 47.24
C ALA A 486 38.09 51.92 47.49
N ILE A 487 38.21 50.61 47.67
CA ILE A 487 37.09 49.66 47.87
C ILE A 487 37.15 49.01 49.25
N GLU A 488 36.03 48.53 49.77
CA GLU A 488 35.99 47.84 51.06
C GLU A 488 36.66 46.45 51.00
N ILE A 489 37.20 45.96 52.12
CA ILE A 489 37.75 44.60 52.24
C ILE A 489 36.72 43.55 51.85
N ARG A 490 35.46 43.74 52.24
CA ARG A 490 34.34 42.87 51.81
C ARG A 490 34.23 42.80 50.29
N ASP A 491 34.25 43.96 49.62
CA ASP A 491 34.11 44.03 48.18
C ASP A 491 35.33 43.45 47.47
N LEU A 492 36.53 43.70 48.02
CA LEU A 492 37.77 43.08 47.54
C LEU A 492 37.71 41.56 47.64
N ALA A 493 37.32 41.02 48.80
CA ALA A 493 37.19 39.58 49.01
C ALA A 493 36.19 38.96 48.02
N CYS A 494 35.07 39.62 47.77
CA CYS A 494 34.09 39.16 46.78
C CYS A 494 34.55 39.32 45.32
N ARG A 495 35.41 40.30 44.99
CA ARG A 495 36.04 40.40 43.66
C ARG A 495 37.09 39.32 43.45
N LEU A 496 37.97 39.12 44.43
CA LEU A 496 38.95 38.04 44.44
C LEU A 496 38.25 36.68 44.28
N PHE A 497 37.21 36.43 45.07
CA PHE A 497 36.44 35.18 45.01
C PHE A 497 35.76 34.95 43.66
N ARG A 498 35.30 36.01 42.99
CA ARG A 498 34.74 35.92 41.63
C ARG A 498 35.79 35.53 40.59
N ASN A 499 37.06 35.82 40.85
CA ASN A 499 38.19 35.47 39.99
C ASN A 499 38.96 34.25 40.51
N ASP A 500 38.28 33.38 41.27
CA ASP A 500 38.83 32.15 41.86
C ASP A 500 40.02 32.35 42.82
N HIS A 501 40.27 33.58 43.28
CA HIS A 501 41.22 33.89 44.35
C HIS A 501 40.50 33.95 45.70
N ILE A 502 41.20 33.70 46.80
CA ILE A 502 40.62 33.78 48.14
C ILE A 502 41.38 34.85 48.92
N LEU A 503 40.66 35.81 49.51
CA LEU A 503 41.24 36.60 50.58
C LEU A 503 41.47 35.64 51.76
N ALA A 504 42.69 35.16 51.96
CA ALA A 504 42.98 34.15 52.97
C ALA A 504 42.96 34.74 54.38
N THR A 505 43.47 35.96 54.53
CA THR A 505 43.51 36.66 55.82
C THR A 505 43.65 38.16 55.62
N TYR A 506 42.92 38.94 56.42
CA TYR A 506 43.17 40.36 56.64
C TYR A 506 43.25 40.66 58.13
N LYS A 507 44.29 41.39 58.54
CA LYS A 507 44.54 41.75 59.94
C LYS A 507 44.86 43.24 60.04
N ARG A 508 44.12 43.97 60.88
CA ARG A 508 44.59 45.27 61.38
C ARG A 508 45.80 45.02 62.28
N GLY A 509 46.89 45.74 62.00
CA GLY A 509 48.09 45.70 62.82
C GLY A 509 47.78 46.03 64.29
N TRP A 510 48.50 45.40 65.23
CA TRP A 510 48.35 45.70 66.67
C TRP A 510 49.65 46.28 67.22
N LEU A 511 49.58 47.51 67.73
CA LEU A 511 50.65 48.29 68.38
C LEU A 511 51.91 48.53 67.53
N LEU A 512 52.64 47.47 67.19
CA LEU A 512 53.92 47.48 66.49
C LEU A 512 53.93 46.64 65.21
N SER A 513 52.89 45.85 64.93
CA SER A 513 52.75 45.17 63.64
C SER A 513 51.99 46.04 62.66
N SER A 514 52.47 46.11 61.41
CA SER A 514 51.72 46.70 60.30
C SER A 514 50.51 45.83 59.96
N PRO A 515 49.41 46.41 59.46
CA PRO A 515 48.33 45.63 58.87
C PRO A 515 48.83 44.75 57.71
N ALA A 516 48.20 43.61 57.51
CA ALA A 516 48.62 42.64 56.51
C ALA A 516 47.44 42.01 55.78
N LEU A 517 47.68 41.69 54.51
CA LEU A 517 46.75 41.01 53.61
C LEU A 517 47.42 39.75 53.08
N GLU A 518 46.72 38.62 53.13
CA GLU A 518 47.13 37.37 52.47
C GLU A 518 46.07 36.99 51.43
N ILE A 519 46.50 36.79 50.19
CA ILE A 519 45.63 36.37 49.08
C ILE A 519 46.12 35.01 48.60
N ASP A 520 45.25 34.00 48.65
CA ASP A 520 45.48 32.69 48.06
C ASP A 520 45.07 32.74 46.58
N LEU A 521 46.05 32.60 45.70
CA LEU A 521 45.85 32.68 44.27
C LEU A 521 45.54 31.31 43.69
N SER A 522 44.49 31.23 42.87
CA SER A 522 44.16 30.04 42.08
C SER A 522 45.38 29.54 41.31
N GLY A 523 45.95 28.41 41.74
CA GLY A 523 47.07 27.75 41.07
C GLY A 523 48.47 28.36 41.28
N GLU A 524 48.57 29.55 41.87
CA GLU A 524 49.86 30.27 42.05
C GLU A 524 50.35 30.33 43.51
N GLY A 525 49.51 29.90 44.47
CA GLY A 525 49.86 29.89 45.90
C GLY A 525 49.50 31.19 46.63
N VAL A 526 50.03 31.38 47.84
CA VAL A 526 49.63 32.51 48.71
C VAL A 526 50.60 33.69 48.58
N GLU A 527 50.07 34.85 48.16
CA GLU A 527 50.78 36.13 48.20
C GLU A 527 50.49 36.87 49.51
N LYS A 528 51.51 37.51 50.07
CA LYS A 528 51.42 38.21 51.36
C LYS A 528 51.90 39.64 51.23
N TYR A 529 51.14 40.57 51.79
CA TYR A 529 51.40 42.00 51.67
C TYR A 529 51.37 42.68 53.04
N GLU A 530 52.35 43.54 53.26
CA GLU A 530 52.34 44.52 54.34
C GLU A 530 51.65 45.79 53.86
N LEU A 531 50.64 46.28 54.59
CA LEU A 531 49.86 47.44 54.21
C LEU A 531 50.29 48.68 55.01
N GLY A 532 50.31 49.83 54.34
CA GLY A 532 50.41 51.16 54.93
C GLY A 532 49.11 51.93 54.74
N TRP A 533 48.83 52.88 55.62
CA TRP A 533 47.70 53.80 55.46
C TRP A 533 48.12 54.98 54.59
N ASP A 534 47.34 55.29 53.55
CA ASP A 534 47.48 56.50 52.76
C ASP A 534 46.42 57.53 53.18
N ASP A 535 46.89 58.68 53.66
CA ASP A 535 46.05 59.77 54.14
C ASP A 535 45.29 60.46 52.99
N ALA A 536 45.79 60.41 51.76
CA ALA A 536 45.17 61.10 50.63
C ALA A 536 43.91 60.36 50.13
N SER A 537 43.99 59.03 50.05
CA SER A 537 42.87 58.17 49.62
C SER A 537 42.00 57.65 50.78
N GLU A 538 42.42 57.87 52.03
CA GLU A 538 41.82 57.28 53.23
C GLU A 538 41.68 55.76 53.12
N ALA A 539 42.74 55.09 52.64
CA ALA A 539 42.75 53.66 52.36
C ALA A 539 44.10 53.01 52.65
N TYR A 540 44.09 51.69 52.79
CA TYR A 540 45.29 50.88 52.89
C TYR A 540 45.89 50.59 51.50
N VAL A 541 47.21 50.72 51.40
CA VAL A 541 48.00 50.43 50.19
C VAL A 541 49.10 49.43 50.54
N GLY A 542 49.40 48.50 49.62
CA GLY A 542 50.51 47.58 49.80
C GLY A 542 51.85 48.31 49.75
N THR A 543 52.63 48.22 50.82
CA THR A 543 53.94 48.88 50.94
C THR A 543 55.11 47.91 50.77
N LYS A 544 54.90 46.62 51.07
CA LYS A 544 55.88 45.55 50.84
C LYS A 544 55.20 44.24 50.46
N LYS A 545 55.84 43.47 49.59
CA LYS A 545 55.52 42.06 49.36
C LYS A 545 56.36 41.19 50.30
N LEU A 546 55.74 40.29 51.05
CA LEU A 546 56.37 39.55 52.16
C LEU A 546 56.89 38.15 51.78
N ASP A 547 56.62 37.68 50.56
CA ASP A 547 57.01 36.39 50.00
C ASP A 547 58.34 36.42 49.23
N VAL A 548 58.80 37.59 48.79
CA VAL A 548 60.07 37.83 48.07
C VAL A 548 60.89 38.87 48.82
N GLU A 549 62.03 38.48 49.43
CA GLU A 549 63.00 39.35 50.17
C GLU A 549 62.47 40.77 50.45
N ALA A 550 61.51 40.88 51.39
CA ALA A 550 60.77 42.09 51.79
C ALA A 550 61.03 43.35 50.93
N SER A 551 60.62 43.29 49.67
CA SER A 551 60.93 44.35 48.71
C SER A 551 59.89 45.48 48.83
N PRO A 552 60.31 46.76 48.86
CA PRO A 552 59.38 47.88 48.79
C PRO A 552 58.50 47.74 47.55
N LEU A 553 57.20 47.90 47.71
CA LEU A 553 56.22 47.84 46.63
C LEU A 553 55.80 49.29 46.30
N PRO A 554 56.14 49.81 45.11
CA PRO A 554 55.62 51.10 44.67
C PRO A 554 54.09 51.06 44.61
N GLU A 555 53.44 52.17 44.96
CA GLU A 555 51.97 52.27 44.96
C GLU A 555 51.34 51.85 43.63
N GLN A 556 51.89 52.32 42.49
CA GLN A 556 51.39 51.90 41.17
C GLN A 556 51.50 50.39 40.96
N ALA A 557 52.59 49.76 41.42
CA ALA A 557 52.75 48.31 41.29
C ALA A 557 51.79 47.52 42.19
N TRP A 558 51.38 48.09 43.33
CA TRP A 558 50.30 47.55 44.16
C TRP A 558 48.96 47.64 43.42
N ILE A 559 48.63 48.82 42.92
CA ILE A 559 47.39 49.08 42.18
C ILE A 559 47.30 48.13 40.98
N ASP A 560 48.32 48.10 40.11
CA ASP A 560 48.34 47.24 38.92
C ASP A 560 48.17 45.76 39.29
N ARG A 561 48.79 45.29 40.39
CA ARG A 561 48.67 43.89 40.81
C ARG A 561 47.28 43.58 41.33
N ILE A 562 46.73 44.41 42.22
CA ILE A 562 45.39 44.19 42.79
C ILE A 562 44.31 44.36 41.72
N ASP A 563 44.46 45.31 40.80
CA ASP A 563 43.61 45.46 39.62
C ASP A 563 43.68 44.19 38.77
N LYS A 564 44.88 43.69 38.46
CA LYS A 564 45.05 42.44 37.69
C LYS A 564 44.40 41.22 38.36
N LEU A 565 44.48 41.11 39.69
CA LEU A 565 43.83 40.03 40.45
C LEU A 565 42.30 40.19 40.52
N THR A 566 41.79 41.39 40.27
CA THR A 566 40.35 41.69 40.33
C THR A 566 39.71 41.91 38.96
N ILE A 567 40.50 41.98 37.88
CA ILE A 567 40.04 41.82 36.51
C ILE A 567 39.58 40.38 36.32
N LEU A 568 38.32 40.22 35.93
CA LEU A 568 37.79 38.92 35.53
C LEU A 568 38.63 38.38 34.36
N PRO A 569 39.12 37.12 34.43
CA PRO A 569 39.72 36.50 33.26
C PRO A 569 38.69 36.51 32.12
N PRO A 570 39.14 36.67 30.86
CA PRO A 570 38.25 36.70 29.71
C PRO A 570 37.31 35.50 29.71
N SER A 571 36.00 35.76 29.72
CA SER A 571 35.03 34.67 29.79
C SER A 571 34.71 34.15 28.40
N GLY A 572 35.07 32.89 28.16
CA GLY A 572 34.58 32.14 27.00
C GLY A 572 33.11 31.72 27.10
N ARG A 573 32.57 31.72 28.32
CA ARG A 573 31.18 31.34 28.58
C ARG A 573 30.24 32.49 28.18
N PRO A 574 29.16 32.20 27.45
CA PRO A 574 28.16 33.20 27.12
C PRO A 574 27.36 33.61 28.36
N ASP A 575 26.85 34.84 28.36
CA ASP A 575 25.88 35.31 29.34
C ASP A 575 24.47 34.73 29.10
N ALA A 576 23.48 35.17 29.89
CA ALA A 576 22.09 34.71 29.76
C ALA A 576 21.43 35.06 28.41
N ALA A 577 21.99 36.02 27.66
CA ALA A 577 21.56 36.37 26.31
C ALA A 577 22.34 35.61 25.23
N GLY A 578 23.24 34.70 25.62
CA GLY A 578 24.08 33.93 24.72
C GLY A 578 25.32 34.69 24.22
N VAL A 579 25.61 35.88 24.77
CA VAL A 579 26.70 36.78 24.34
C VAL A 579 27.99 36.44 25.07
N THR A 580 29.07 36.18 24.33
CA THR A 580 30.40 36.00 24.92
C THR A 580 31.17 37.32 25.01
N GLU A 581 32.25 37.37 25.77
CA GLU A 581 33.13 38.55 25.78
C GLU A 581 33.79 38.78 24.40
N CYS A 582 34.08 37.70 23.67
CA CYS A 582 34.53 37.78 22.27
C CYS A 582 33.49 38.47 21.37
N ASP A 583 32.19 38.25 21.58
CA ASP A 583 31.15 38.97 20.83
C ASP A 583 31.22 40.48 21.06
N LEU A 584 31.44 40.91 22.30
CA LEU A 584 31.50 42.34 22.66
C LEU A 584 32.75 43.03 22.08
N LEU A 585 33.85 42.29 21.93
CA LEU A 585 35.14 42.85 21.54
C LEU A 585 35.45 42.65 20.04
N ALA A 586 35.00 41.56 19.43
CA ALA A 586 35.47 41.16 18.11
C ALA A 586 34.35 41.01 17.06
N ALA A 587 33.07 41.12 17.43
CA ALA A 587 31.97 40.96 16.48
C ALA A 587 32.09 41.92 15.30
N ASP A 588 31.79 41.42 14.10
CA ASP A 588 31.74 42.21 12.89
C ASP A 588 30.41 43.00 12.82
N PRO A 589 30.44 44.33 12.65
CA PRO A 589 29.23 45.14 12.51
C PRO A 589 28.30 44.72 11.36
N GLN A 590 28.84 44.10 10.31
CA GLN A 590 28.09 43.67 9.14
C GLN A 590 27.62 42.21 9.20
N ASP A 591 28.05 41.46 10.21
CA ASP A 591 27.62 40.08 10.40
C ASP A 591 26.20 40.04 10.94
N SER A 592 25.31 39.35 10.23
CA SER A 592 23.90 39.16 10.63
C SER A 592 23.74 38.20 11.81
N HIS A 593 24.76 37.39 12.11
CA HIS A 593 24.75 36.43 13.22
C HIS A 593 25.44 36.94 14.49
N ARG A 594 25.90 38.20 14.51
CA ARG A 594 26.47 38.81 15.71
C ARG A 594 25.45 38.79 16.87
N LYS A 595 25.92 38.50 18.07
CA LYS A 595 25.09 38.54 19.29
C LYS A 595 25.26 39.83 20.11
N ALA A 596 26.23 40.65 19.74
CA ALA A 596 26.48 41.97 20.33
C ALA A 596 26.61 43.04 19.24
N ASP A 597 26.68 44.30 19.66
CA ASP A 597 27.08 45.39 18.79
C ASP A 597 28.48 45.11 18.23
N GLY A 598 28.64 45.21 16.91
CA GLY A 598 29.92 44.94 16.27
C GLY A 598 30.93 46.07 16.48
N VAL A 599 32.21 45.71 16.45
CA VAL A 599 33.35 46.61 16.64
C VAL A 599 33.97 46.91 15.28
N ALA A 600 33.86 48.15 14.80
CA ALA A 600 34.53 48.60 13.57
C ALA A 600 36.00 48.92 13.87
N PHE A 601 36.91 47.98 13.61
CA PHE A 601 38.33 48.09 13.99
C PHE A 601 39.05 49.28 13.34
N GLU A 602 38.57 49.77 12.20
CA GLU A 602 39.11 50.97 11.55
C GLU A 602 38.76 52.27 12.31
N GLN A 603 37.90 52.19 13.33
CA GLN A 603 37.35 53.32 14.07
C GLN A 603 37.52 53.20 15.59
N VAL A 604 38.18 52.15 16.10
CA VAL A 604 38.43 52.00 17.54
C VAL A 604 39.48 53.00 18.04
N ASP A 605 39.47 53.26 19.35
CA ASP A 605 40.47 54.10 20.01
C ASP A 605 41.89 53.52 19.83
N PRO A 606 42.95 54.35 19.67
CA PRO A 606 44.33 53.88 19.70
C PRO A 606 44.70 52.97 20.87
N ASP A 607 44.03 53.12 22.02
CA ASP A 607 44.24 52.32 23.23
C ASP A 607 43.31 51.09 23.33
N TYR A 608 42.70 50.66 22.22
CA TYR A 608 41.86 49.46 22.19
C TYR A 608 42.65 48.19 22.56
N ASP A 609 42.14 47.42 23.53
CA ASP A 609 42.81 46.24 24.07
C ASP A 609 42.60 44.99 23.19
N PHE A 610 43.41 44.90 22.12
CA PHE A 610 43.41 43.76 21.22
C PHE A 610 43.87 42.45 21.89
N GLU A 611 44.71 42.51 22.94
CA GLU A 611 45.12 41.30 23.67
C GLU A 611 43.93 40.68 24.40
N ARG A 612 43.12 41.50 25.09
CA ARG A 612 41.87 41.04 25.71
C ARG A 612 40.87 40.48 24.69
N ALA A 613 40.77 41.09 23.51
CA ALA A 613 39.91 40.57 22.44
C ALA A 613 40.36 39.18 21.97
N ILE A 614 41.68 38.96 21.81
CA ILE A 614 42.24 37.66 21.45
C ILE A 614 41.95 36.62 22.54
N ASP A 615 42.29 36.92 23.81
CA ASP A 615 42.09 35.98 24.92
C ASP A 615 40.60 35.64 25.12
N ALA A 616 39.71 36.63 24.98
CA ALA A 616 38.26 36.40 25.04
C ALA A 616 37.79 35.46 23.93
N CYS A 617 38.30 35.61 22.71
CA CYS A 617 37.95 34.75 21.59
C CYS A 617 38.56 33.34 21.71
N ILE A 618 39.78 33.21 22.22
CA ILE A 618 40.37 31.91 22.55
C ILE A 618 39.51 31.21 23.61
N ALA A 619 39.19 31.88 24.71
CA ALA A 619 38.33 31.32 25.75
C ALA A 619 36.97 30.90 25.19
N ALA A 620 36.38 31.70 24.29
CA ALA A 620 35.09 31.38 23.65
C ALA A 620 35.18 30.16 22.72
N ILE A 621 36.32 29.96 22.04
CA ILE A 621 36.60 28.76 21.24
C ILE A 621 36.84 27.54 22.14
N GLU A 622 37.57 27.69 23.25
CA GLU A 622 37.77 26.60 24.20
C GLU A 622 36.45 26.13 24.83
N PHE A 623 35.55 27.07 25.12
CA PHE A 623 34.22 26.76 25.63
C PHE A 623 33.30 26.13 24.57
N ALA A 624 33.27 26.70 23.36
CA ALA A 624 32.41 26.26 22.27
C ALA A 624 33.23 26.06 20.98
N PRO A 625 34.00 24.96 20.86
CA PRO A 625 34.91 24.74 19.73
C PRO A 625 34.19 24.55 18.39
N GLU A 626 32.89 24.27 18.44
CA GLU A 626 32.05 24.09 17.25
C GLU A 626 31.33 25.37 16.82
N GLU A 627 31.40 26.47 17.57
CA GLU A 627 30.73 27.73 17.22
C GLU A 627 31.56 28.49 16.16
N PRO A 628 31.16 28.47 14.87
CA PRO A 628 31.98 29.06 13.80
C PRO A 628 32.17 30.56 13.94
N ARG A 629 31.23 31.26 14.56
CA ARG A 629 31.34 32.69 14.81
C ARG A 629 32.56 33.03 15.67
N ASN A 630 32.84 32.25 16.71
CA ASN A 630 33.96 32.52 17.61
C ASN A 630 35.30 32.37 16.86
N HIS A 631 35.40 31.38 15.96
CA HIS A 631 36.56 31.21 15.06
C HIS A 631 36.70 32.40 14.09
N TYR A 632 35.61 32.83 13.47
CA TYR A 632 35.62 34.00 12.57
C TYR A 632 36.05 35.29 13.29
N GLN A 633 35.51 35.54 14.49
CA GLN A 633 35.83 36.73 15.28
C GLN A 633 37.33 36.75 15.64
N LEU A 634 37.92 35.61 16.02
CA LEU A 634 39.36 35.50 16.22
C LEU A 634 40.13 35.75 14.91
N ALA A 635 39.74 35.11 13.81
CA ALA A 635 40.37 35.30 12.50
C ALA A 635 40.37 36.76 12.07
N ARG A 636 39.26 37.46 12.30
CA ARG A 636 39.09 38.88 11.99
C ARG A 636 40.03 39.77 12.80
N VAL A 637 40.14 39.53 14.12
CA VAL A 637 41.09 40.26 14.99
C VAL A 637 42.52 40.03 14.52
N LEU A 638 42.89 38.78 14.24
CA LEU A 638 44.23 38.41 13.78
C LEU A 638 44.58 39.03 12.41
N SER A 639 43.66 39.00 11.44
CA SER A 639 43.88 39.62 10.12
C SER A 639 44.03 41.13 10.24
N PHE A 640 43.24 41.80 11.09
CA PHE A 640 43.39 43.23 11.34
C PHE A 640 44.78 43.58 11.91
N LEU A 641 45.36 42.71 12.73
CA LEU A 641 46.72 42.84 13.26
C LEU A 641 47.83 42.40 12.28
N GLY A 642 47.47 41.97 11.07
CA GLY A 642 48.41 41.54 10.03
C GLY A 642 48.99 40.13 10.24
N VAL A 643 48.34 39.31 11.06
CA VAL A 643 48.74 37.94 11.39
C VAL A 643 47.98 36.96 10.48
N GLU A 644 48.25 37.04 9.18
CA GLU A 644 47.44 36.44 8.11
C GLU A 644 47.42 34.91 8.09
N ASP A 645 48.53 34.24 8.45
CA ASP A 645 48.59 32.77 8.44
C ASP A 645 47.67 32.17 9.51
N GLU A 646 47.72 32.69 10.74
CA GLU A 646 46.85 32.29 11.84
C GLU A 646 45.39 32.72 11.59
N ALA A 647 45.16 33.91 11.03
CA ALA A 647 43.83 34.34 10.63
C ALA A 647 43.21 33.39 9.61
N GLY A 648 43.98 32.98 8.60
CA GLY A 648 43.57 32.02 7.57
C GLY A 648 43.11 30.69 8.17
N TYR A 649 43.85 30.16 9.16
CA TYR A 649 43.48 28.91 9.84
C TYR A 649 42.10 28.99 10.52
N TYR A 650 41.86 30.02 11.33
CA TYR A 650 40.58 30.18 12.02
C TYR A 650 39.43 30.54 11.06
N ALA A 651 39.71 31.29 9.99
CA ALA A 651 38.72 31.55 8.93
C ALA A 651 38.29 30.24 8.24
N GLU A 652 39.23 29.34 7.94
CA GLU A 652 38.94 28.04 7.34
C GLU A 652 38.11 27.13 8.27
N LEU A 653 38.36 27.16 9.59
CA LEU A 653 37.53 26.46 10.56
C LEU A 653 36.09 26.98 10.58
N ALA A 654 35.90 28.30 10.49
CA ALA A 654 34.56 28.90 10.39
C ALA A 654 33.87 28.58 9.04
N MET A 655 34.62 28.63 7.93
CA MET A 655 34.14 28.27 6.60
C MET A 655 33.70 26.80 6.50
N SER A 656 34.39 25.89 7.19
CA SER A 656 34.01 24.46 7.21
C SER A 656 32.60 24.20 7.75
N ARG A 657 32.04 25.19 8.47
CA ARG A 657 30.69 25.21 9.04
C ARG A 657 29.77 26.21 8.31
N ASN A 658 30.14 26.58 7.09
CA ASN A 658 29.40 27.46 6.19
C ASN A 658 29.13 28.88 6.75
N TYR A 659 30.07 29.44 7.51
CA TYR A 659 29.91 30.77 8.11
C TYR A 659 30.23 31.89 7.11
N GLY A 660 29.19 32.58 6.64
CA GLY A 660 29.24 33.58 5.58
C GLY A 660 30.38 34.60 5.66
N PRO A 661 30.53 35.31 6.79
CA PRO A 661 31.59 36.31 6.96
C PRO A 661 33.02 35.75 6.78
N ALA A 662 33.24 34.49 7.15
CA ALA A 662 34.56 33.86 7.03
C ALA A 662 34.97 33.61 5.56
N PHE A 663 34.00 33.24 4.70
CA PHE A 663 34.25 33.14 3.26
C PHE A 663 34.67 34.49 2.66
N TYR A 664 34.07 35.60 3.12
CA TYR A 664 34.42 36.94 2.67
C TYR A 664 35.84 37.33 3.09
N LEU A 665 36.19 37.12 4.36
CA LEU A 665 37.55 37.36 4.86
C LEU A 665 38.60 36.58 4.04
N ARG A 666 38.32 35.30 3.76
CA ARG A 666 39.21 34.49 2.92
C ARG A 666 39.25 34.96 1.47
N ALA A 667 38.13 35.40 0.91
CA ALA A 667 38.08 35.95 -0.44
C ALA A 667 38.96 37.19 -0.56
N GLN A 668 38.91 38.12 0.40
CA GLN A 668 39.76 39.30 0.41
C GLN A 668 41.25 38.96 0.41
N SER A 669 41.65 37.98 1.23
CA SER A 669 43.01 37.43 1.24
C SER A 669 43.39 36.87 -0.14
N ARG A 670 42.51 36.08 -0.77
CA ARG A 670 42.74 35.49 -2.11
C ARG A 670 42.79 36.51 -3.25
N MET A 671 42.07 37.61 -3.15
CA MET A 671 42.14 38.69 -4.15
C MET A 671 43.53 39.35 -4.22
N MET A 672 44.36 39.18 -3.18
CA MET A 672 45.74 39.68 -3.15
C MET A 672 46.74 38.68 -3.74
N ASP A 673 46.35 37.43 -4.01
CA ASP A 673 47.20 36.40 -4.61
C ASP A 673 47.37 36.63 -6.14
N GLU A 674 48.52 36.22 -6.70
CA GLU A 674 48.78 36.30 -8.15
C GLU A 674 48.19 35.10 -8.92
N GLY A 675 47.46 35.35 -10.02
CA GLY A 675 47.02 34.34 -11.01
C GLY A 675 45.53 34.36 -11.32
N ASP A 676 45.14 33.92 -12.52
CA ASP A 676 43.73 33.91 -12.96
C ASP A 676 42.86 33.01 -12.08
N ASP A 677 43.41 31.89 -11.61
CA ASP A 677 42.70 30.96 -10.71
C ASP A 677 42.37 31.60 -9.36
N ALA A 678 43.27 32.44 -8.80
CA ALA A 678 43.05 33.11 -7.53
C ALA A 678 41.87 34.10 -7.60
N PHE A 679 41.72 34.79 -8.72
CA PHE A 679 40.56 35.65 -8.96
C PHE A 679 39.26 34.84 -8.98
N PHE A 680 39.20 33.74 -9.74
CA PHE A 680 38.00 32.90 -9.79
C PHE A 680 37.68 32.25 -8.44
N ASP A 681 38.68 31.78 -7.71
CA ASP A 681 38.52 31.22 -6.38
C ASP A 681 38.00 32.28 -5.39
N SER A 682 38.47 33.53 -5.50
CA SER A 682 37.93 34.65 -4.70
C SER A 682 36.46 34.93 -5.03
N ILE A 683 36.08 34.90 -6.31
CA ILE A 683 34.69 35.09 -6.74
C ILE A 683 33.80 33.97 -6.21
N ASP A 684 34.28 32.71 -6.24
CA ASP A 684 33.52 31.58 -5.73
C ASP A 684 33.35 31.65 -4.20
N LEU A 685 34.37 32.08 -3.46
CA LEU A 685 34.26 32.36 -2.03
C LEU A 685 33.26 33.51 -1.75
N LEU A 686 33.29 34.58 -2.55
CA LEU A 686 32.32 35.67 -2.41
C LEU A 686 30.88 35.21 -2.68
N LYS A 687 30.66 34.31 -3.66
CA LYS A 687 29.34 33.72 -3.91
C LYS A 687 28.86 32.92 -2.71
N LEU A 688 29.71 32.05 -2.16
CA LEU A 688 29.39 31.28 -0.96
C LEU A 688 29.06 32.20 0.22
N SER A 689 29.83 33.29 0.40
CA SER A 689 29.58 34.29 1.43
C SER A 689 28.23 35.02 1.25
N ALA A 690 27.91 35.42 0.01
CA ALA A 690 26.66 36.10 -0.32
C ALA A 690 25.44 35.16 -0.20
N GLU A 691 25.58 33.90 -0.61
CA GLU A 691 24.58 32.85 -0.43
C GLU A 691 24.31 32.55 1.05
N ALA A 692 25.35 32.60 1.88
CA ALA A 692 25.24 32.55 3.33
C ALA A 692 24.69 33.86 3.95
N GLY A 693 24.30 34.84 3.14
CA GLY A 693 23.57 36.04 3.56
C GLY A 693 24.41 37.26 3.93
N TYR A 694 25.74 37.18 3.81
CA TYR A 694 26.64 38.28 4.19
C TYR A 694 26.62 39.43 3.16
N GLN A 695 26.06 40.57 3.56
CA GLN A 695 25.78 41.68 2.63
C GLN A 695 27.03 42.31 1.99
N PRO A 696 28.16 42.48 2.68
CA PRO A 696 29.38 43.01 2.06
C PRO A 696 29.86 42.16 0.88
N ALA A 697 29.76 40.82 0.97
CA ALA A 697 30.13 39.94 -0.13
C ALA A 697 29.21 40.13 -1.34
N LYS A 698 27.90 40.26 -1.11
CA LYS A 698 26.93 40.52 -2.16
C LYS A 698 27.21 41.86 -2.86
N ALA A 699 27.47 42.92 -2.10
CA ALA A 699 27.80 44.23 -2.66
C ALA A 699 29.09 44.18 -3.50
N LEU A 700 30.11 43.48 -3.02
CA LEU A 700 31.36 43.31 -3.75
C LEU A 700 31.18 42.45 -5.02
N LEU A 701 30.34 41.41 -4.99
CA LEU A 701 30.00 40.66 -6.20
C LEU A 701 29.28 41.50 -7.25
N GLU A 702 28.34 42.36 -6.84
CA GLU A 702 27.63 43.27 -7.76
C GLU A 702 28.59 44.27 -8.41
N GLU A 703 29.65 44.66 -7.70
CA GLU A 703 30.73 45.50 -8.24
C GLU A 703 31.64 44.72 -9.22
N LEU A 704 32.04 43.50 -8.86
CA LEU A 704 32.97 42.68 -9.66
C LEU A 704 32.29 42.04 -10.89
N ILE A 705 31.00 41.73 -10.80
CA ILE A 705 30.22 41.04 -11.82
C ILE A 705 28.95 41.86 -12.13
N PRO A 706 29.04 42.85 -13.03
CA PRO A 706 27.89 43.66 -13.40
C PRO A 706 26.75 42.81 -14.00
N PRO A 707 25.48 43.22 -13.84
CA PRO A 707 24.34 42.52 -14.40
C PRO A 707 24.48 42.26 -15.90
N GLY A 708 24.38 40.99 -16.30
CA GLY A 708 24.50 40.56 -17.71
C GLY A 708 25.90 40.14 -18.14
N VAL A 709 26.88 40.16 -17.24
CA VAL A 709 28.22 39.58 -17.46
C VAL A 709 28.28 38.22 -16.77
N GLU A 710 28.40 37.14 -17.56
CA GLU A 710 28.68 35.80 -17.03
C GLU A 710 30.16 35.49 -17.21
N PHE A 711 30.88 35.42 -16.09
CA PHE A 711 32.22 34.82 -16.06
C PHE A 711 32.07 33.34 -15.76
N TYR A 712 32.49 32.48 -16.69
CA TYR A 712 32.54 31.03 -16.47
C TYR A 712 33.94 30.52 -16.77
N ARG A 713 34.37 29.55 -15.95
CA ARG A 713 35.61 28.82 -16.18
C ARG A 713 35.46 28.03 -17.49
N GLU A 714 36.43 28.14 -18.40
CA GLU A 714 36.45 27.32 -19.61
C GLU A 714 36.51 25.84 -19.20
N ILE A 715 35.60 25.01 -19.73
CA ILE A 715 35.59 23.57 -19.49
C ILE A 715 35.82 22.79 -20.80
N PRO A 716 36.35 21.54 -20.73
CA PRO A 716 36.53 20.73 -21.94
C PRO A 716 35.19 20.38 -22.61
N ALA A 717 35.14 20.47 -23.94
CA ALA A 717 33.98 20.10 -24.77
C ALA A 717 33.64 18.59 -24.73
N PRO A 718 32.37 18.18 -24.95
CA PRO A 718 31.96 16.77 -24.89
C PRO A 718 32.62 15.93 -25.97
N THR A 719 33.06 14.72 -25.62
CA THR A 719 33.63 13.76 -26.59
C THR A 719 32.55 13.07 -27.42
N ASP A 720 32.93 12.41 -28.52
CA ASP A 720 31.99 11.62 -29.35
C ASP A 720 31.30 10.52 -28.53
N SER A 721 32.00 9.92 -27.55
CA SER A 721 31.42 8.93 -26.63
C SER A 721 30.39 9.55 -25.70
N ASP A 722 30.69 10.72 -25.15
CA ASP A 722 29.76 11.47 -24.30
C ASP A 722 28.47 11.79 -25.06
N ILE A 723 28.61 12.29 -26.29
CA ILE A 723 27.50 12.62 -27.18
C ILE A 723 26.65 11.38 -27.49
N LEU A 724 27.28 10.25 -27.82
CA LEU A 724 26.56 9.02 -28.17
C LEU A 724 25.76 8.47 -26.99
N SER A 725 26.27 8.60 -25.77
CA SER A 725 25.53 8.21 -24.55
C SER A 725 24.40 9.17 -24.19
N ALA A 726 24.47 10.42 -24.66
CA ALA A 726 23.53 11.48 -24.34
C ALA A 726 22.30 11.56 -25.26
N VAL A 727 22.24 10.71 -26.30
CA VAL A 727 21.16 10.68 -27.31
C VAL A 727 20.46 9.32 -27.35
N ASP A 728 19.14 9.30 -27.59
CA ASP A 728 18.36 8.07 -27.69
C ASP A 728 18.86 7.18 -28.83
N THR A 729 19.29 5.96 -28.49
CA THR A 729 20.02 5.08 -29.42
C THR A 729 19.14 4.24 -30.33
N SER A 730 17.81 4.22 -30.13
CA SER A 730 16.90 3.47 -31.00
C SER A 730 15.48 4.04 -31.08
N VAL A 731 14.95 4.15 -32.30
CA VAL A 731 13.53 4.49 -32.55
C VAL A 731 12.89 3.35 -33.32
N CYS A 732 11.86 2.71 -32.74
CA CYS A 732 11.14 1.60 -33.36
C CYS A 732 9.70 2.00 -33.68
N SER A 733 9.25 1.69 -34.90
CA SER A 733 7.87 1.90 -35.36
C SER A 733 7.29 0.56 -35.81
N GLY A 734 6.04 0.25 -35.44
CA GLY A 734 5.40 -1.01 -35.81
C GLY A 734 3.91 -0.90 -36.13
N ILE A 735 3.49 -1.60 -37.19
CA ILE A 735 2.10 -1.76 -37.63
C ILE A 735 1.90 -3.25 -37.96
N MET A 736 0.87 -3.88 -37.39
CA MET A 736 0.48 -5.29 -37.65
C MET A 736 1.64 -6.31 -37.61
N ASN A 737 2.19 -6.56 -36.42
CA ASN A 737 3.28 -7.54 -36.17
C ASN A 737 4.59 -7.35 -36.96
N MET A 738 4.76 -6.21 -37.64
CA MET A 738 6.01 -5.80 -38.25
C MET A 738 6.61 -4.64 -37.45
N SER A 739 7.89 -4.74 -37.06
CA SER A 739 8.64 -3.64 -36.45
C SER A 739 9.89 -3.30 -37.26
N LEU A 740 10.07 -2.01 -37.56
CA LEU A 740 11.31 -1.45 -38.09
C LEU A 740 11.95 -0.59 -36.99
N CYS A 741 13.20 -0.91 -36.64
CA CYS A 741 13.97 -0.17 -35.66
C CYS A 741 15.15 0.50 -36.35
N VAL A 742 15.30 1.81 -36.16
CA VAL A 742 16.52 2.55 -36.51
C VAL A 742 17.37 2.67 -35.26
N ARG A 743 18.61 2.16 -35.30
CA ARG A 743 19.60 2.26 -34.22
C ARG A 743 20.73 3.20 -34.61
N LEU A 744 21.09 4.10 -33.70
CA LEU A 744 22.32 4.87 -33.81
C LEU A 744 23.52 3.97 -33.49
N THR A 745 24.52 3.98 -34.37
CA THR A 745 25.73 3.15 -34.29
C THR A 745 27.00 3.98 -34.07
N GLY A 746 26.92 5.30 -34.25
CA GLY A 746 28.01 6.22 -33.98
C GLY A 746 27.64 7.67 -34.26
N VAL A 747 28.52 8.57 -33.85
CA VAL A 747 28.44 10.01 -34.11
C VAL A 747 29.82 10.50 -34.53
N HIS A 748 29.85 11.52 -35.38
CA HIS A 748 31.07 12.24 -35.72
C HIS A 748 30.87 13.72 -35.38
N ARG A 749 31.65 14.22 -34.41
CA ARG A 749 31.66 15.62 -33.97
C ARG A 749 32.65 16.42 -34.81
N LYS A 750 32.21 17.56 -35.35
CA LYS A 750 33.07 18.47 -36.11
C LYS A 750 33.63 19.58 -35.23
N ASP A 751 32.77 20.30 -34.53
CA ASP A 751 33.16 21.39 -33.63
C ASP A 751 32.15 21.57 -32.49
N CYS A 752 32.58 22.16 -31.37
CA CYS A 752 31.70 22.51 -30.25
C CYS A 752 32.10 23.86 -29.64
N PHE A 753 31.11 24.68 -29.33
CA PHE A 753 31.30 25.98 -28.68
C PHE A 753 30.61 26.00 -27.32
N GLN A 754 31.31 26.44 -26.28
CA GLN A 754 30.74 26.62 -24.95
C GLN A 754 29.79 27.82 -24.97
N MET A 755 28.53 27.58 -24.66
CA MET A 755 27.45 28.56 -24.70
C MET A 755 27.14 29.14 -23.30
N SER A 756 27.49 28.39 -22.25
CA SER A 756 27.30 28.76 -20.84
C SER A 756 28.29 27.96 -19.97
N ALA A 757 28.21 28.07 -18.65
CA ALA A 757 29.02 27.28 -17.72
C ALA A 757 28.92 25.75 -17.94
N THR A 758 27.82 25.24 -18.52
CA THR A 758 27.58 23.79 -18.68
C THR A 758 27.12 23.36 -20.07
N ASP A 759 26.71 24.30 -20.93
CA ASP A 759 26.13 23.97 -22.23
C ASP A 759 27.13 24.15 -23.38
N PHE A 760 27.15 23.18 -24.29
CA PHE A 760 27.91 23.23 -25.54
C PHE A 760 26.97 23.08 -26.73
N SER A 761 27.15 23.89 -27.77
CA SER A 761 26.51 23.66 -29.07
C SER A 761 27.50 22.98 -30.01
N CYS A 762 27.13 21.80 -30.52
CA CYS A 762 28.02 20.94 -31.31
C CYS A 762 27.43 20.64 -32.70
N GLU A 763 28.28 20.69 -33.73
CA GLU A 763 27.97 20.26 -35.11
C GLU A 763 28.27 18.76 -35.28
N LEU A 764 27.24 17.96 -35.56
CA LEU A 764 27.30 16.48 -35.52
C LEU A 764 26.82 15.83 -36.82
N THR A 765 27.38 14.66 -37.14
CA THR A 765 26.85 13.72 -38.15
C THR A 765 26.59 12.36 -37.51
N PHE A 766 25.44 11.73 -37.76
CA PHE A 766 25.05 10.47 -37.13
C PHE A 766 25.18 9.26 -38.07
N ASN A 767 25.70 8.16 -37.55
CA ASN A 767 25.76 6.87 -38.24
C ASN A 767 24.62 5.98 -37.75
N MET A 768 23.74 5.52 -38.64
CA MET A 768 22.54 4.74 -38.29
C MET A 768 22.51 3.37 -38.98
N ARG A 769 21.90 2.39 -38.33
CA ARG A 769 21.64 1.03 -38.82
C ARG A 769 20.19 0.65 -38.60
N CYS A 770 19.57 -0.02 -39.56
CA CYS A 770 18.16 -0.41 -39.47
C CYS A 770 18.02 -1.92 -39.28
N ASP A 771 17.27 -2.32 -38.25
CA ASP A 771 16.98 -3.71 -37.90
C ASP A 771 15.49 -3.98 -38.12
N SER A 772 15.15 -5.10 -38.77
CA SER A 772 13.78 -5.57 -38.97
C SER A 772 13.58 -6.95 -38.33
N ALA A 773 12.49 -7.15 -37.59
CA ALA A 773 12.13 -8.45 -37.02
C ALA A 773 10.87 -9.00 -37.70
N GLY A 774 10.90 -10.28 -38.13
CA GLY A 774 9.68 -11.06 -38.40
C GLY A 774 9.43 -11.57 -39.82
N ASP A 775 10.17 -11.15 -40.85
CA ASP A 775 9.97 -11.69 -42.22
C ASP A 775 11.26 -11.64 -43.07
N PRO A 776 11.71 -12.77 -43.68
CA PRO A 776 12.81 -12.79 -44.63
C PRO A 776 12.62 -11.84 -45.83
N LEU A 777 11.39 -11.53 -46.23
CA LEU A 777 11.11 -10.58 -47.32
C LEU A 777 11.40 -9.11 -46.96
N LEU A 778 11.36 -8.76 -45.67
CA LEU A 778 11.71 -7.41 -45.18
C LEU A 778 13.22 -7.15 -45.14
N SER A 779 14.05 -8.21 -45.13
CA SER A 779 15.51 -8.11 -45.24
C SER A 779 16.00 -7.55 -46.60
N LEU A 780 15.11 -7.45 -47.59
CA LEU A 780 15.41 -6.79 -48.86
C LEU A 780 15.21 -5.26 -48.78
N PHE A 781 14.44 -4.76 -47.80
CA PHE A 781 14.20 -3.34 -47.57
C PHE A 781 15.21 -2.69 -46.60
N THR A 782 15.99 -3.48 -45.86
CA THR A 782 17.04 -2.96 -44.95
C THR A 782 18.18 -2.25 -45.70
N ASN A 783 18.35 -2.51 -47.00
CA ASN A 783 19.32 -1.80 -47.84
C ASN A 783 18.87 -0.39 -48.27
N ALA A 784 17.64 0.03 -47.94
CA ALA A 784 17.08 1.32 -48.34
C ALA A 784 17.02 2.34 -47.19
N CYS A 785 17.70 2.11 -46.06
CA CYS A 785 17.72 3.10 -44.99
C CYS A 785 18.57 4.32 -45.41
N PRO A 786 17.99 5.53 -45.51
CA PRO A 786 18.75 6.72 -45.84
C PRO A 786 19.72 7.00 -44.69
N ALA A 787 21.02 6.93 -44.97
CA ALA A 787 22.01 7.57 -44.13
C ALA A 787 21.73 9.08 -44.21
N TYR A 788 21.16 9.65 -43.14
CA TYR A 788 21.10 11.11 -43.02
C TYR A 788 22.54 11.61 -42.89
N SER A 789 23.08 12.16 -43.97
CA SER A 789 24.45 12.68 -44.04
C SER A 789 24.54 14.19 -43.74
N ASP A 790 23.43 14.85 -43.41
CA ASP A 790 23.43 16.29 -43.20
C ASP A 790 23.87 16.63 -41.76
N PRO A 791 24.88 17.52 -41.59
CA PRO A 791 25.31 17.97 -40.27
C PRO A 791 24.16 18.62 -39.50
N GLN A 792 24.02 18.27 -38.22
CA GLN A 792 23.02 18.82 -37.32
C GLN A 792 23.69 19.52 -36.14
N PHE A 793 23.14 20.67 -35.74
CA PHE A 793 23.53 21.30 -34.48
C PHE A 793 22.70 20.75 -33.33
N ARG A 794 23.37 20.25 -32.30
CA ARG A 794 22.77 19.74 -31.06
C ARG A 794 23.43 20.41 -29.87
N THR A 795 22.63 20.76 -28.88
CA THR A 795 23.10 21.35 -27.63
C THR A 795 23.18 20.28 -26.56
N PHE A 796 24.31 20.24 -25.85
CA PHE A 796 24.60 19.29 -24.79
C PHE A 796 24.86 20.02 -23.49
N ARG A 797 24.23 19.56 -22.42
CA ARG A 797 24.46 20.02 -21.06
C ARG A 797 25.32 19.03 -20.30
N LYS A 798 26.39 19.51 -19.68
CA LYS A 798 27.15 18.75 -18.69
C LYS A 798 26.35 18.71 -17.39
N LEU A 799 26.00 17.51 -16.95
CA LEU A 799 25.30 17.26 -15.70
C LEU A 799 26.29 17.06 -14.54
N ASP A 800 25.78 17.22 -13.33
CA ASP A 800 26.48 16.83 -12.11
C ASP A 800 26.86 15.34 -12.19
N GLY A 801 28.13 15.01 -11.96
CA GLY A 801 28.70 13.68 -12.17
C GLY A 801 29.46 13.50 -13.50
N GLY A 802 29.55 14.55 -14.32
CA GLY A 802 30.37 14.54 -15.55
C GLY A 802 29.70 13.89 -16.76
N HIS A 803 28.45 13.45 -16.61
CA HIS A 803 27.62 12.93 -17.71
C HIS A 803 27.08 14.06 -18.58
N TRP A 804 26.71 13.72 -19.80
CA TRP A 804 26.16 14.68 -20.75
C TRP A 804 24.73 14.32 -21.12
N ARG A 805 23.91 15.34 -21.38
CA ARG A 805 22.53 15.19 -21.83
C ARG A 805 22.27 16.10 -23.02
N SER A 806 21.65 15.56 -24.07
CA SER A 806 21.12 16.39 -25.17
C SER A 806 19.93 17.20 -24.66
N ILE A 807 19.95 18.52 -24.86
CA ILE A 807 18.86 19.44 -24.46
C ILE A 807 18.06 20.00 -25.64
N ASN A 808 18.28 19.43 -26.85
CA ASN A 808 17.58 19.77 -28.10
C ASN A 808 16.74 18.63 -28.65
#